data_AF-A0AAD5ECJ0-F1
#
_entry.id   AF-A0AAD5ECJ0-F1
#
_cell.length_a   1.000
_cell.length_b   1.000
_cell.length_c   1.000
_cell.angle_alpha   90.00
_cell.angle_beta   90.00
_cell.angle_gamma   90.00
#
_symmetry.space_group_name_H-M   'P 1'
#
loop_
_entity.id
_entity.type
_entity.pdbx_description
1 polymer ?
#
loop_
_entity_poly.entity_id
_entity_poly.type
_entity_poly.pdbx_seq_one_letter_code
_entity_poly.pdbx_strand_id
1 'polypeptide(L)'
;MDDDGLMFNFGGGSDSGAVTNRKTAAKGGKWRDRLKAKKAAKSFNRNQGMLSEGSTGQPALPKQPRSDGAGSTRLPKSDKPTTKDGVKPKDNSKPTEAHTTASKIAHGKAQVMSSLFTFNPTIERNYKAEKDVNRGDVVPSNAPVADTTTFLGIGIEPDLVEHMTNKLSITTPTNIQKNALPILLGPSRTVLDAKIPSKDVDVVVQAQTGSGKTLTYLLPIVNRLISASTSLTGVAAFGDRSVGTVAIILTPTRELAQQVLTVLTSILSIPPSKTPGKKRNHWIVPGIVIGGDKKSSEKARLRKGVNILVSTPGRLLDHLKTTKSFSIENLKWLVLDEADRLLDLGFEETIKDIMKIIDERTATPGKFKQAMTNKFWPKRRQTVLCSATLRDDVQKLAGQSLVDPVFVSGNGDVSSMAVATQGMSAREDDAKFTTPNQLKQTCVLTPAKLRLVTLLAMLKSCYTTRKGGRMTHKNNKVIVFFSCCDSVDFHYDLFINAGKPRNEGENASDDSDDEDPTQKILREVLDGQPPKKKHASRKPITPPTQQAKDEVVGVSGTGKLLEHVPIFRLHGDLGQAIRSQTYQEFGQAQSGVLLCTDVAARGLDLPDVNRIIQYDAPSDLKDYVHRVGRTARLGKAGEASLFLLPSEMEYLDILKAQDLHASIIPVETVLAHLTTHANSQDYQTPAQELQNMLEQCVLRSSERMNLARKSYWSSVRAYTTHSAAEKHIFHIKKLHLGHYAKSFAMREAPSDMNETNSKTQKKRQQKNDRLPGMNTSNNRTKRKYDQASEFAISGAASMVGPRTKRNRK
;
A
#
# COMPACT_ATOMS: atom_id res chain seq x y z
N MET A 1 -29.58 -37.60 -32.24
CA MET A 1 -30.85 -37.84 -32.93
C MET A 1 -31.56 -38.86 -32.09
N ASP A 2 -32.62 -38.42 -31.41
CA ASP A 2 -33.95 -39.02 -31.48
C ASP A 2 -34.86 -38.14 -30.63
N ASP A 3 -35.77 -37.52 -31.38
CA ASP A 3 -36.87 -36.66 -30.97
C ASP A 3 -37.95 -37.45 -30.19
N ASP A 4 -38.72 -36.77 -29.35
CA ASP A 4 -40.07 -36.32 -29.70
C ASP A 4 -40.91 -36.03 -28.45
N GLY A 5 -41.54 -34.85 -28.45
CA GLY A 5 -42.58 -34.48 -27.50
C GLY A 5 -43.98 -34.81 -28.04
N LEU A 6 -45.00 -34.69 -27.20
CA LEU A 6 -46.33 -34.23 -27.61
C LEU A 6 -47.26 -33.94 -26.43
N MET A 7 -48.03 -32.85 -26.61
CA MET A 7 -49.17 -32.39 -25.82
C MET A 7 -50.42 -33.27 -25.98
N PHE A 8 -51.42 -33.15 -25.09
CA PHE A 8 -52.74 -32.51 -25.34
C PHE A 8 -53.76 -32.72 -24.18
N ASN A 9 -54.07 -31.63 -23.46
CA ASN A 9 -55.36 -30.91 -23.26
C ASN A 9 -56.76 -31.56 -23.01
N PHE A 10 -57.57 -30.78 -22.25
CA PHE A 10 -59.04 -30.75 -21.99
C PHE A 10 -59.65 -31.80 -21.01
N GLY A 11 -60.58 -31.51 -20.08
CA GLY A 11 -61.40 -30.33 -19.71
C GLY A 11 -62.81 -30.80 -19.25
N GLY A 12 -63.36 -30.26 -18.13
CA GLY A 12 -64.77 -30.47 -17.72
C GLY A 12 -65.12 -30.02 -16.28
N GLY A 13 -66.11 -29.11 -16.13
CA GLY A 13 -66.56 -28.39 -14.91
C GLY A 13 -67.35 -29.22 -13.87
N SER A 14 -67.95 -28.69 -12.79
CA SER A 14 -68.61 -27.39 -12.54
C SER A 14 -68.89 -27.11 -11.03
N ASP A 15 -68.94 -25.82 -10.65
CA ASP A 15 -69.71 -25.08 -9.60
C ASP A 15 -70.00 -25.71 -8.20
N SER A 16 -69.94 -25.01 -7.04
CA SER A 16 -70.22 -23.59 -6.72
C SER A 16 -69.73 -23.17 -5.30
N GLY A 17 -69.34 -21.88 -5.16
CA GLY A 17 -69.67 -21.03 -3.99
C GLY A 17 -68.77 -21.00 -2.72
N ALA A 18 -67.78 -20.09 -2.66
CA ALA A 18 -67.61 -19.08 -1.59
C ALA A 18 -66.31 -18.27 -1.78
N VAL A 19 -66.44 -16.95 -1.82
CA VAL A 19 -65.41 -15.97 -2.19
C VAL A 19 -64.58 -15.52 -0.98
N THR A 20 -63.27 -15.71 -1.03
CA THR A 20 -62.27 -14.77 -0.45
C THR A 20 -61.00 -14.79 -1.31
N ASN A 21 -60.72 -13.69 -2.02
CA ASN A 21 -59.52 -13.62 -2.86
C ASN A 21 -58.32 -13.03 -2.11
N ARG A 22 -57.19 -13.68 -2.35
CA ARG A 22 -55.87 -13.56 -1.72
C ARG A 22 -55.15 -12.27 -2.12
N LYS A 23 -54.32 -11.75 -1.21
CA LYS A 23 -53.14 -10.95 -1.59
C LYS A 23 -51.95 -11.88 -1.78
N THR A 24 -51.42 -11.91 -2.99
CA THR A 24 -50.14 -12.55 -3.34
C THR A 24 -48.97 -11.73 -2.79
N ALA A 25 -48.07 -12.37 -2.06
CA ALA A 25 -46.85 -11.77 -1.53
C ALA A 25 -45.68 -12.00 -2.50
N ALA A 26 -45.20 -10.93 -3.14
CA ALA A 26 -43.96 -10.97 -3.91
C ALA A 26 -42.74 -10.99 -2.97
N LYS A 27 -41.89 -12.02 -3.13
CA LYS A 27 -40.56 -12.16 -2.51
C LYS A 27 -39.51 -11.53 -3.42
N GLY A 28 -38.77 -10.53 -2.91
CA GLY A 28 -37.53 -10.01 -3.52
C GLY A 28 -37.22 -8.55 -3.14
N GLY A 29 -35.99 -8.24 -2.75
CA GLY A 29 -35.50 -6.88 -2.47
C GLY A 29 -34.55 -6.74 -1.26
N LYS A 30 -33.59 -5.81 -1.31
CA LYS A 30 -32.63 -5.54 -0.22
C LYS A 30 -33.36 -5.02 1.03
N TRP A 31 -32.92 -5.45 2.22
CA TRP A 31 -33.51 -5.08 3.53
C TRP A 31 -33.70 -3.56 3.74
N ARG A 32 -32.81 -2.72 3.19
CA ARG A 32 -32.90 -1.24 3.26
C ARG A 32 -34.14 -0.68 2.54
N ASP A 33 -34.58 -1.33 1.46
CA ASP A 33 -35.75 -0.87 0.69
C ASP A 33 -37.05 -1.24 1.41
N ARG A 34 -37.07 -2.40 2.08
CA ARG A 34 -38.15 -2.76 3.03
C ARG A 34 -38.27 -1.77 4.18
N LEU A 35 -37.16 -1.24 4.69
CA LEU A 35 -37.15 -0.27 5.79
C LEU A 35 -37.58 1.14 5.37
N LYS A 36 -37.22 1.57 4.15
CA LYS A 36 -37.70 2.81 3.55
C LYS A 36 -39.21 2.75 3.26
N ALA A 37 -39.70 1.64 2.69
CA ALA A 37 -41.14 1.44 2.46
C ALA A 37 -41.94 1.39 3.77
N LYS A 38 -41.40 0.76 4.83
CA LYS A 38 -42.05 0.67 6.15
C LYS A 38 -42.04 2.01 6.92
N LYS A 39 -41.10 2.92 6.65
CA LYS A 39 -41.11 4.30 7.18
C LYS A 39 -42.05 5.22 6.40
N ALA A 40 -42.15 5.07 5.07
CA ALA A 40 -43.09 5.82 4.25
C ALA A 40 -44.55 5.48 4.58
N ALA A 41 -44.87 4.20 4.81
CA ALA A 41 -46.22 3.75 5.20
C ALA A 41 -46.65 4.20 6.61
N LYS A 42 -45.71 4.51 7.53
CA LYS A 42 -46.02 5.07 8.86
C LYS A 42 -46.23 6.58 8.85
N SER A 43 -45.74 7.29 7.84
CA SER A 43 -45.90 8.75 7.73
C SER A 43 -47.22 9.15 7.07
N PHE A 44 -47.86 8.25 6.31
CA PHE A 44 -49.12 8.52 5.60
C PHE A 44 -50.36 8.38 6.50
N ASN A 45 -50.28 7.63 7.60
CA ASN A 45 -51.41 7.37 8.50
C ASN A 45 -51.55 8.37 9.66
N ARG A 46 -50.80 9.49 9.66
CA ARG A 46 -50.88 10.52 10.71
C ARG A 46 -51.57 11.81 10.27
N ASN A 47 -51.99 11.90 9.00
CA ASN A 47 -52.55 13.13 8.40
C ASN A 47 -53.97 12.99 7.84
N GLN A 48 -54.72 11.97 8.24
CA GLN A 48 -56.18 11.92 8.05
C GLN A 48 -56.86 11.81 9.41
N GLY A 49 -57.34 12.93 9.92
CA GLY A 49 -58.11 12.99 11.15
C GLY A 49 -57.97 14.35 11.82
N MET A 50 -58.56 15.39 11.23
CA MET A 50 -59.23 16.52 11.91
C MET A 50 -59.40 17.69 10.92
N LEU A 51 -60.56 17.74 10.25
CA LEU A 51 -61.15 18.95 9.67
C LEU A 51 -62.69 18.79 9.71
N SER A 52 -63.31 19.54 10.64
CA SER A 52 -64.69 20.08 10.68
C SER A 52 -64.77 20.79 12.04
N GLU A 53 -65.18 22.03 12.26
CA GLU A 53 -65.95 23.05 11.55
C GLU A 53 -65.76 24.36 12.35
N GLY A 54 -66.11 25.52 11.77
CA GLY A 54 -66.51 26.69 12.56
C GLY A 54 -65.76 27.99 12.26
N SER A 55 -66.41 28.85 11.50
CA SER A 55 -66.03 30.19 11.06
C SER A 55 -66.19 31.27 12.15
N THR A 56 -65.44 32.38 12.03
CA THR A 56 -65.89 33.80 11.93
C THR A 56 -64.82 34.78 12.45
N GLY A 57 -64.67 35.94 11.79
CA GLY A 57 -64.03 37.14 12.36
C GLY A 57 -62.89 37.75 11.52
N GLN A 58 -63.19 38.86 10.86
CA GLN A 58 -62.34 39.70 10.00
C GLN A 58 -61.65 40.85 10.82
N PRO A 59 -60.92 41.83 10.24
CA PRO A 59 -59.52 42.13 10.59
C PRO A 59 -59.27 43.54 11.16
N ALA A 60 -58.03 43.86 11.58
CA ALA A 60 -57.59 45.26 11.75
C ALA A 60 -56.07 45.46 11.57
N LEU A 61 -55.73 46.52 10.83
CA LEU A 61 -54.39 47.05 10.52
C LEU A 61 -53.66 47.67 11.74
N PRO A 62 -52.32 47.78 11.73
CA PRO A 62 -51.58 48.58 12.70
C PRO A 62 -51.33 50.04 12.25
N LYS A 63 -51.42 50.94 13.23
CA LYS A 63 -51.09 52.37 13.19
C LYS A 63 -49.61 52.62 13.58
N GLN A 64 -49.05 53.68 13.00
CA GLN A 64 -47.85 54.45 13.40
C GLN A 64 -48.15 55.43 14.59
N PRO A 65 -47.28 56.35 15.09
CA PRO A 65 -45.80 56.57 15.00
C PRO A 65 -45.11 57.08 16.33
N ARG A 66 -43.83 57.56 16.22
CA ARG A 66 -43.09 58.60 17.03
C ARG A 66 -42.50 58.18 18.41
N SER A 67 -41.45 58.78 19.00
CA SER A 67 -40.38 59.75 18.66
C SER A 67 -39.40 59.85 19.87
N ASP A 68 -38.28 60.56 19.67
CA ASP A 68 -37.51 61.37 20.65
C ASP A 68 -36.29 60.83 21.44
N GLY A 69 -35.18 61.58 21.33
CA GLY A 69 -34.72 62.38 22.48
C GLY A 69 -33.32 62.12 23.04
N ALA A 70 -32.49 63.17 23.08
CA ALA A 70 -31.09 63.20 23.50
C ALA A 70 -30.85 63.81 24.92
N GLY A 71 -29.61 63.72 25.42
CA GLY A 71 -29.02 64.56 26.50
C GLY A 71 -27.66 63.98 26.96
N SER A 72 -26.47 64.59 26.75
CA SER A 72 -25.86 65.88 27.15
C SER A 72 -25.21 65.86 28.54
N THR A 73 -23.88 66.05 28.64
CA THR A 73 -23.17 67.13 29.39
C THR A 73 -21.61 67.01 29.37
N ARG A 74 -20.92 68.10 29.74
CA ARG A 74 -19.59 68.62 29.32
C ARG A 74 -18.46 68.55 30.40
N LEU A 75 -17.18 68.46 29.96
CA LEU A 75 -15.90 69.20 30.30
C LEU A 75 -15.42 69.38 31.79
N PRO A 76 -14.18 69.89 32.11
CA PRO A 76 -12.79 69.60 31.64
C PRO A 76 -11.63 69.68 32.73
N LYS A 77 -10.35 69.49 32.29
CA LYS A 77 -9.05 70.13 32.71
C LYS A 77 -8.12 69.63 33.86
N SER A 78 -6.83 70.00 33.68
CA SER A 78 -5.62 70.04 34.56
C SER A 78 -4.73 68.79 34.58
N ASP A 79 -3.39 68.81 34.72
CA ASP A 79 -2.30 69.80 34.57
C ASP A 79 -0.95 69.03 34.51
N LYS A 80 0.11 69.64 33.96
CA LYS A 80 1.53 69.18 33.93
C LYS A 80 2.21 69.42 35.31
N PRO A 81 3.35 68.78 35.69
CA PRO A 81 4.68 69.22 35.24
C PRO A 81 5.81 68.14 35.15
N THR A 82 6.97 68.65 34.78
CA THR A 82 8.25 68.15 34.22
C THR A 82 9.32 67.65 35.19
N THR A 83 10.32 66.89 34.68
CA THR A 83 11.82 66.97 34.87
C THR A 83 12.46 65.84 34.01
N LYS A 84 13.40 66.01 33.03
CA LYS A 84 14.82 66.47 32.97
C LYS A 84 15.76 65.71 33.92
N ASP A 85 16.94 65.14 33.59
CA ASP A 85 17.92 65.19 32.47
C ASP A 85 18.82 63.92 32.52
N GLY A 86 19.59 63.59 31.45
CA GLY A 86 20.66 62.57 31.55
C GLY A 86 21.32 62.02 30.25
N VAL A 87 22.04 62.88 29.54
CA VAL A 87 23.25 62.73 28.67
C VAL A 87 23.74 61.34 28.14
N LYS A 88 24.09 61.34 26.84
CA LYS A 88 24.71 60.34 25.94
C LYS A 88 26.26 60.26 26.08
N PRO A 89 26.99 59.20 25.61
CA PRO A 89 27.45 59.16 24.22
C PRO A 89 27.48 57.77 23.53
N LYS A 90 27.63 57.85 22.19
CA LYS A 90 27.58 56.82 21.14
C LYS A 90 28.85 55.96 21.08
N ASP A 91 28.74 54.74 20.52
CA ASP A 91 29.56 54.37 19.36
C ASP A 91 28.87 53.35 18.42
N ASN A 92 29.20 53.44 17.13
CA ASN A 92 28.56 52.85 15.95
C ASN A 92 29.15 51.49 15.55
N SER A 93 28.31 50.57 15.06
CA SER A 93 28.44 49.99 13.69
C SER A 93 27.38 48.89 13.44
N LYS A 94 26.48 49.17 12.49
CA LYS A 94 25.55 48.21 11.84
C LYS A 94 25.92 48.14 10.36
N PRO A 95 25.81 46.97 9.71
CA PRO A 95 25.58 46.89 8.27
C PRO A 95 24.07 46.95 7.96
N THR A 96 23.80 47.54 6.81
CA THR A 96 22.55 47.94 6.15
C THR A 96 21.57 46.81 5.82
N GLU A 97 20.30 46.98 6.22
CA GLU A 97 19.14 46.26 5.69
C GLU A 97 18.54 47.03 4.51
N ALA A 98 18.26 46.34 3.41
CA ALA A 98 17.56 46.87 2.24
C ALA A 98 16.05 46.94 2.51
N HIS A 99 15.48 48.12 2.28
CA HIS A 99 14.06 48.40 2.40
C HIS A 99 13.24 47.70 1.31
N THR A 100 12.25 46.90 1.71
CA THR A 100 11.07 46.61 0.88
C THR A 100 9.83 47.22 1.52
N THR A 101 9.08 47.96 0.71
CA THR A 101 7.90 48.76 1.03
C THR A 101 6.74 47.90 1.54
N ALA A 102 6.28 48.18 2.76
CA ALA A 102 5.09 47.55 3.34
C ALA A 102 3.82 48.31 2.90
N SER A 103 2.98 47.65 2.11
CA SER A 103 1.60 48.08 1.89
C SER A 103 0.74 47.63 3.09
N LYS A 104 0.01 48.56 3.71
CA LYS A 104 -0.88 48.31 4.85
C LYS A 104 -2.12 47.53 4.36
N ILE A 105 -2.32 46.33 4.90
CA ILE A 105 -3.58 45.57 4.79
C ILE A 105 -4.29 45.62 6.14
N ALA A 106 -5.58 45.97 6.10
CA ALA A 106 -6.47 46.08 7.26
C ALA A 106 -6.92 44.71 7.78
N HIS A 107 -6.95 44.58 9.12
CA HIS A 107 -7.77 43.68 9.94
C HIS A 107 -8.07 42.26 9.40
N GLY A 108 -7.04 41.41 9.44
CA GLY A 108 -7.13 39.95 9.53
C GLY A 108 -5.83 39.45 10.17
N LYS A 109 -5.85 38.42 11.03
CA LYS A 109 -4.62 37.91 11.68
C LYS A 109 -3.57 37.60 10.59
N ALA A 110 -2.52 38.42 10.52
CA ALA A 110 -1.45 38.24 9.55
C ALA A 110 -0.80 36.87 9.79
N GLN A 111 -1.01 35.93 8.87
CA GLN A 111 -0.43 34.61 8.97
C GLN A 111 1.07 34.73 8.67
N VAL A 112 1.91 34.65 9.72
CA VAL A 112 3.37 34.79 9.59
C VAL A 112 3.92 33.63 8.77
N MET A 113 4.48 33.92 7.60
CA MET A 113 5.21 32.93 6.80
C MET A 113 6.59 32.69 7.42
N SER A 114 6.74 31.62 8.18
CA SER A 114 8.03 31.25 8.77
C SER A 114 9.02 30.77 7.68
N SER A 115 10.23 31.33 7.65
CA SER A 115 11.31 30.85 6.78
C SER A 115 11.65 29.37 7.03
N LEU A 116 11.94 28.64 5.95
CA LEU A 116 12.35 27.24 5.96
C LEU A 116 13.70 27.01 6.65
N PHE A 117 14.59 28.00 6.63
CA PHE A 117 15.99 27.86 7.03
C PHE A 117 16.28 28.33 8.46
N THR A 118 15.33 28.99 9.12
CA THR A 118 15.49 29.43 10.50
C THR A 118 15.17 28.30 11.49
N PHE A 119 15.92 28.21 12.60
CA PHE A 119 15.69 27.23 13.68
C PHE A 119 15.77 25.75 13.25
N ASN A 120 16.53 25.44 12.20
CA ASN A 120 16.86 24.05 11.87
C ASN A 120 17.99 23.56 12.80
N PRO A 121 17.94 22.31 13.28
CA PRO A 121 19.04 21.73 14.05
C PRO A 121 20.33 21.72 13.24
N THR A 122 21.45 22.03 13.90
CA THR A 122 22.79 21.91 13.32
C THR A 122 23.12 20.45 13.10
N ILE A 123 23.50 20.09 11.87
CA ILE A 123 24.00 18.76 11.54
C ILE A 123 25.48 18.75 11.89
N GLU A 124 25.88 17.99 12.91
CA GLU A 124 27.29 17.86 13.27
C GLU A 124 28.08 17.25 12.10
N ARG A 125 29.07 17.99 11.60
CA ARG A 125 29.95 17.55 10.50
C ARG A 125 30.98 16.50 10.95
N ASN A 126 30.95 16.09 12.21
CA ASN A 126 31.95 15.21 12.83
C ASN A 126 31.82 13.75 12.42
N TYR A 127 30.70 13.35 11.84
CA TYR A 127 30.63 12.08 11.11
C TYR A 127 31.46 12.27 9.84
N LYS A 128 32.70 11.79 9.84
CA LYS A 128 33.56 11.78 8.65
C LYS A 128 32.68 11.26 7.51
N ALA A 129 32.44 12.09 6.50
CA ALA A 129 31.95 11.59 5.23
C ALA A 129 32.95 10.51 4.85
N GLU A 130 32.59 9.24 5.07
CA GLU A 130 33.39 8.15 4.57
C GLU A 130 33.50 8.44 3.09
N LYS A 131 34.74 8.66 2.62
CA LYS A 131 35.02 8.79 1.20
C LYS A 131 34.22 7.68 0.54
N ASP A 132 33.36 8.02 -0.43
CA ASP A 132 32.63 7.07 -1.27
C ASP A 132 33.58 5.89 -1.44
N VAL A 133 33.33 4.79 -0.72
CA VAL A 133 34.24 3.64 -0.79
C VAL A 133 34.17 3.32 -2.25
N ASN A 134 35.27 3.57 -2.96
CA ASN A 134 35.36 3.40 -4.39
C ASN A 134 35.33 1.89 -4.56
N ARG A 135 34.11 1.37 -4.50
CA ARG A 135 33.71 0.00 -4.72
C ARG A 135 33.94 -0.17 -6.22
N GLY A 136 35.22 -0.31 -6.59
CA GLY A 136 35.62 -0.62 -7.96
C GLY A 136 34.85 -1.84 -8.44
N ASP A 137 34.60 -1.94 -9.74
CA ASP A 137 33.85 -3.00 -10.45
C ASP A 137 33.32 -4.13 -9.56
N VAL A 138 32.26 -3.83 -8.79
CA VAL A 138 31.70 -4.78 -7.85
C VAL A 138 30.94 -5.82 -8.63
N VAL A 139 31.42 -7.07 -8.58
CA VAL A 139 30.73 -8.21 -9.19
C VAL A 139 29.34 -8.33 -8.55
N PRO A 140 28.24 -8.24 -9.34
CA PRO A 140 26.90 -8.27 -8.78
C PRO A 140 26.56 -9.64 -8.15
N SER A 141 26.33 -9.63 -6.85
CA SER A 141 26.01 -10.83 -6.03
C SER A 141 24.78 -11.65 -6.48
N ASN A 142 23.81 -11.04 -7.16
CA ASN A 142 22.61 -11.68 -7.69
C ASN A 142 22.54 -11.69 -9.22
N ALA A 143 23.65 -11.45 -9.92
CA ALA A 143 23.69 -11.63 -11.36
C ALA A 143 23.56 -13.12 -11.74
N PRO A 144 23.08 -13.39 -12.96
CA PRO A 144 23.37 -14.66 -13.63
C PRO A 144 24.88 -14.91 -13.62
N VAL A 145 25.29 -16.14 -13.32
CA VAL A 145 26.71 -16.48 -13.19
C VAL A 145 27.38 -16.38 -14.57
N ALA A 146 28.58 -15.78 -14.62
CA ALA A 146 29.37 -15.65 -15.85
C ALA A 146 30.16 -16.93 -16.22
N ASP A 147 30.10 -17.96 -15.37
CA ASP A 147 30.73 -19.26 -15.58
C ASP A 147 30.11 -20.04 -16.76
N THR A 148 30.76 -21.13 -17.17
CA THR A 148 30.26 -22.08 -18.19
C THR A 148 29.00 -22.87 -17.79
N THR A 149 28.42 -22.61 -16.60
CA THR A 149 27.26 -23.35 -16.11
C THR A 149 25.99 -22.91 -16.83
N THR A 150 25.32 -23.84 -17.50
CA THR A 150 24.08 -23.59 -18.26
C THR A 150 22.90 -24.36 -17.68
N PHE A 151 21.66 -23.90 -17.94
CA PHE A 151 20.46 -24.65 -17.55
C PHE A 151 20.43 -26.05 -18.17
N LEU A 152 20.93 -26.21 -19.40
CA LEU A 152 21.05 -27.50 -20.06
C LEU A 152 22.06 -28.40 -19.30
N GLY A 153 23.21 -27.86 -18.90
CA GLY A 153 24.21 -28.57 -18.11
C GLY A 153 23.72 -28.99 -16.72
N ILE A 154 22.76 -28.28 -16.15
CA ILE A 154 22.10 -28.65 -14.87
C ILE A 154 21.09 -29.79 -15.05
N GLY A 155 20.65 -30.07 -16.29
CA GLY A 155 19.68 -31.12 -16.61
C GLY A 155 18.24 -30.64 -16.81
N ILE A 156 18.05 -29.37 -17.18
CA ILE A 156 16.76 -28.85 -17.62
C ILE A 156 16.48 -29.29 -19.07
N GLU A 157 15.23 -29.65 -19.36
CA GLU A 157 14.79 -30.11 -20.68
C GLU A 157 15.13 -29.11 -21.80
N PRO A 158 15.66 -29.56 -22.96
CA PRO A 158 16.07 -28.67 -24.04
C PRO A 158 14.98 -27.72 -24.53
N ASP A 159 13.75 -28.23 -24.71
CA ASP A 159 12.59 -27.40 -25.15
C ASP A 159 12.30 -26.25 -24.17
N LEU A 160 12.53 -26.50 -22.87
CA LEU A 160 12.29 -25.53 -21.81
C LEU A 160 13.41 -24.50 -21.76
N VAL A 161 14.67 -24.92 -21.96
CA VAL A 161 15.83 -24.00 -22.08
C VAL A 161 15.71 -23.09 -23.31
N GLU A 162 15.31 -23.64 -24.46
CA GLU A 162 15.08 -22.86 -25.69
C GLU A 162 13.99 -21.80 -25.45
N HIS A 163 12.89 -22.18 -24.79
CA HIS A 163 11.80 -21.26 -24.46
C HIS A 163 12.24 -20.16 -23.48
N MET A 164 12.96 -20.51 -22.42
CA MET A 164 13.52 -19.54 -21.47
C MET A 164 14.45 -18.54 -22.17
N THR A 165 15.29 -19.02 -23.07
CA THR A 165 16.23 -18.19 -23.82
C THR A 165 15.50 -17.25 -24.79
N ASN A 166 14.59 -17.79 -25.60
CA ASN A 166 13.96 -17.05 -26.70
C ASN A 166 12.79 -16.15 -26.28
N LYS A 167 12.03 -16.55 -25.25
CA LYS A 167 10.82 -15.83 -24.81
C LYS A 167 11.00 -15.07 -23.51
N LEU A 168 11.79 -15.60 -22.58
CA LEU A 168 11.99 -14.97 -21.27
C LEU A 168 13.31 -14.20 -21.19
N SER A 169 14.18 -14.31 -22.20
CA SER A 169 15.53 -13.72 -22.21
C SER A 169 16.38 -14.16 -21.03
N ILE A 170 16.19 -15.40 -20.56
CA ILE A 170 16.94 -16.01 -19.45
C ILE A 170 17.86 -17.06 -20.05
N THR A 171 19.15 -16.75 -20.08
CA THR A 171 20.19 -17.58 -20.70
C THR A 171 21.00 -18.37 -19.68
N THR A 172 21.38 -17.74 -18.58
CA THR A 172 22.23 -18.33 -17.54
C THR A 172 21.56 -18.34 -16.17
N PRO A 173 21.84 -19.37 -15.34
CA PRO A 173 21.30 -19.45 -13.98
C PRO A 173 21.97 -18.42 -13.07
N THR A 174 21.25 -17.96 -12.04
CA THR A 174 21.85 -17.22 -10.92
C THR A 174 22.57 -18.15 -9.96
N ASN A 175 23.42 -17.63 -9.06
CA ASN A 175 24.13 -18.44 -8.05
C ASN A 175 23.18 -19.35 -7.25
N ILE A 176 22.04 -18.81 -6.79
CA ILE A 176 21.08 -19.62 -6.04
C ILE A 176 20.44 -20.70 -6.90
N GLN A 177 20.16 -20.43 -8.17
CA GLN A 177 19.62 -21.42 -9.11
C GLN A 177 20.65 -22.51 -9.41
N LYS A 178 21.92 -22.15 -9.64
CA LYS A 178 23.03 -23.07 -9.84
C LYS A 178 23.15 -24.07 -8.69
N ASN A 179 23.02 -23.60 -7.45
CA ASN A 179 23.18 -24.44 -6.27
C ASN A 179 21.92 -25.26 -5.95
N ALA A 180 20.73 -24.69 -6.09
CA ALA A 180 19.48 -25.33 -5.66
C ALA A 180 18.85 -26.23 -6.72
N LEU A 181 18.93 -25.90 -8.02
CA LEU A 181 18.27 -26.67 -9.08
C LEU A 181 18.71 -28.14 -9.12
N PRO A 182 20.01 -28.49 -9.03
CA PRO A 182 20.45 -29.88 -9.00
C PRO A 182 19.85 -30.70 -7.83
N ILE A 183 19.66 -30.06 -6.67
CA ILE A 183 19.07 -30.68 -5.47
C ILE A 183 17.57 -30.88 -5.67
N LEU A 184 16.87 -29.87 -6.20
CA LEU A 184 15.42 -29.89 -6.40
C LEU A 184 14.97 -30.82 -7.54
N LEU A 185 15.82 -31.04 -8.55
CA LEU A 185 15.60 -32.06 -9.58
C LEU A 185 15.72 -33.49 -8.99
N GLY A 186 16.48 -33.67 -7.91
CA GLY A 186 16.60 -34.95 -7.22
C GLY A 186 17.01 -36.08 -8.18
N PRO A 187 16.36 -37.26 -8.12
CA PRO A 187 16.68 -38.40 -8.99
C PRO A 187 16.41 -38.19 -10.48
N SER A 188 15.69 -37.13 -10.86
CA SER A 188 15.40 -36.85 -12.27
C SER A 188 16.55 -36.17 -13.01
N ARG A 189 17.59 -35.73 -12.28
CA ARG A 189 18.76 -35.07 -12.88
C ARG A 189 19.49 -36.01 -13.86
N THR A 190 20.06 -35.42 -14.90
CA THR A 190 20.89 -36.14 -15.89
C THR A 190 22.35 -36.20 -15.48
N VAL A 191 22.83 -35.21 -14.73
CA VAL A 191 24.21 -35.13 -14.26
C VAL A 191 24.34 -35.70 -12.86
N LEU A 192 25.21 -36.68 -12.69
CA LEU A 192 25.50 -37.30 -11.39
C LEU A 192 26.66 -36.57 -10.71
N ASP A 193 26.36 -35.87 -9.63
CA ASP A 193 27.34 -35.31 -8.70
C ASP A 193 27.22 -36.03 -7.35
N ALA A 194 28.33 -36.56 -6.85
CA ALA A 194 28.41 -37.27 -5.58
C ALA A 194 28.12 -36.36 -4.36
N LYS A 195 28.31 -35.04 -4.50
CA LYS A 195 28.03 -34.07 -3.43
C LYS A 195 26.53 -33.77 -3.25
N ILE A 196 25.69 -34.21 -4.18
CA ILE A 196 24.28 -33.86 -4.24
C ILE A 196 23.44 -35.10 -3.89
N PRO A 197 22.47 -35.00 -2.96
CA PRO A 197 21.65 -36.14 -2.54
C PRO A 197 21.07 -36.91 -3.72
N SER A 198 21.14 -38.24 -3.66
CA SER A 198 20.58 -39.14 -4.69
C SER A 198 19.07 -39.35 -4.54
N LYS A 199 18.48 -38.90 -3.43
CA LYS A 199 17.05 -38.98 -3.10
C LYS A 199 16.41 -37.59 -3.11
N ASP A 200 15.09 -37.53 -3.26
CA ASP A 200 14.34 -36.29 -3.02
C ASP A 200 14.50 -35.87 -1.55
N VAL A 201 14.87 -34.61 -1.33
CA VAL A 201 15.07 -34.00 -0.01
C VAL A 201 14.29 -32.69 0.09
N ASP A 202 13.93 -32.31 1.32
CA ASP A 202 13.37 -31.00 1.59
C ASP A 202 14.49 -29.95 1.55
N VAL A 203 14.15 -28.70 1.19
CA VAL A 203 15.16 -27.68 0.92
C VAL A 203 14.79 -26.35 1.58
N VAL A 204 15.74 -25.75 2.28
CA VAL A 204 15.67 -24.35 2.73
C VAL A 204 16.56 -23.52 1.81
N VAL A 205 15.95 -22.57 1.11
CA VAL A 205 16.60 -21.65 0.17
C VAL A 205 16.68 -20.28 0.83
N GLN A 206 17.89 -19.85 1.17
CA GLN A 206 18.17 -18.48 1.60
C GLN A 206 18.83 -17.70 0.47
N ALA A 207 18.17 -16.65 -0.02
CA ALA A 207 18.78 -15.75 -1.00
C ALA A 207 18.16 -14.35 -0.95
N GLN A 208 18.98 -13.35 -1.25
CA GLN A 208 18.54 -11.95 -1.32
C GLN A 208 17.38 -11.73 -2.30
N THR A 209 16.69 -10.60 -2.17
CA THR A 209 15.62 -10.22 -3.11
C THR A 209 16.19 -10.03 -4.52
N GLY A 210 15.41 -10.42 -5.53
CA GLY A 210 15.83 -10.28 -6.94
C GLY A 210 16.91 -11.27 -7.41
N SER A 211 17.17 -12.35 -6.66
CA SER A 211 18.10 -13.43 -7.04
C SER A 211 17.47 -14.54 -7.92
N GLY A 212 16.20 -14.41 -8.29
CA GLY A 212 15.49 -15.41 -9.09
C GLY A 212 14.96 -16.62 -8.29
N LYS A 213 14.62 -16.42 -6.99
CA LYS A 213 14.03 -17.45 -6.12
C LYS A 213 12.79 -18.13 -6.73
N THR A 214 11.92 -17.35 -7.38
CA THR A 214 10.70 -17.87 -8.01
C THR A 214 10.99 -18.97 -9.04
N LEU A 215 11.97 -18.76 -9.92
CA LEU A 215 12.38 -19.80 -10.88
C LEU A 215 13.10 -20.97 -10.22
N THR A 216 13.75 -20.73 -9.08
CA THR A 216 14.49 -21.77 -8.36
C THR A 216 13.58 -22.92 -7.94
N TYR A 217 12.34 -22.65 -7.50
CA TYR A 217 11.38 -23.69 -7.17
C TYR A 217 10.41 -24.04 -8.31
N LEU A 218 10.03 -23.09 -9.18
CA LEU A 218 9.09 -23.38 -10.27
C LEU A 218 9.70 -24.26 -11.36
N LEU A 219 10.94 -23.96 -11.75
CA LEU A 219 11.61 -24.63 -12.86
C LEU A 219 11.75 -26.15 -12.65
N PRO A 220 12.22 -26.67 -11.49
CA PRO A 220 12.34 -28.11 -11.28
C PRO A 220 10.98 -28.81 -11.24
N ILE A 221 9.94 -28.16 -10.68
CA ILE A 221 8.57 -28.71 -10.68
C ILE A 221 8.05 -28.87 -12.11
N VAL A 222 8.14 -27.81 -12.91
CA VAL A 222 7.66 -27.84 -14.31
C VAL A 222 8.48 -28.80 -15.16
N ASN A 223 9.82 -28.80 -15.00
CA ASN A 223 10.71 -29.71 -15.70
C ASN A 223 10.33 -31.18 -15.46
N ARG A 224 10.17 -31.56 -14.18
CA ARG A 224 9.79 -32.92 -13.80
C ARG A 224 8.44 -33.34 -14.34
N LEU A 225 7.44 -32.45 -14.31
CA LEU A 225 6.11 -32.73 -14.87
C LEU A 225 6.17 -32.90 -16.40
N ILE A 226 6.92 -32.06 -17.11
CA ILE A 226 7.11 -32.19 -18.56
C ILE A 226 7.81 -33.50 -18.90
N SER A 227 8.90 -33.85 -18.20
CA SER A 227 9.62 -35.10 -18.45
C SER A 227 8.77 -36.34 -18.11
N ALA A 228 7.94 -36.27 -17.05
CA ALA A 228 6.99 -37.34 -16.71
C ALA A 228 5.94 -37.59 -17.81
N SER A 229 5.58 -36.55 -18.58
CA SER A 229 4.57 -36.62 -19.64
C SER A 229 5.14 -36.88 -21.03
N THR A 230 6.46 -36.79 -21.21
CA THR A 230 7.13 -36.95 -22.50
C THR A 230 8.08 -38.14 -22.56
N SER A 231 8.21 -38.89 -21.46
CA SER A 231 9.07 -40.07 -21.37
C SER A 231 8.64 -41.14 -22.39
N LEU A 232 9.55 -41.46 -23.31
CA LEU A 232 9.40 -42.47 -24.38
C LEU A 232 9.71 -43.90 -23.91
N THR A 233 10.23 -44.06 -22.68
CA THR A 233 10.86 -45.29 -22.21
C THR A 233 9.86 -46.21 -21.50
N GLY A 234 8.96 -46.87 -22.25
CA GLY A 234 8.17 -48.05 -21.82
C GLY A 234 7.24 -47.91 -20.59
N VAL A 235 7.35 -46.83 -19.83
CA VAL A 235 6.49 -46.43 -18.72
C VAL A 235 5.42 -45.53 -19.32
N ALA A 236 4.15 -45.84 -19.10
CA ALA A 236 3.03 -45.09 -19.67
C ALA A 236 3.19 -43.60 -19.40
N ALA A 237 3.35 -42.80 -20.47
CA ALA A 237 3.40 -41.34 -20.39
C ALA A 237 2.13 -40.85 -19.66
N PHE A 238 2.32 -40.18 -18.52
CA PHE A 238 1.23 -39.77 -17.66
C PHE A 238 0.96 -38.27 -17.80
N GLY A 239 -0.32 -37.89 -17.97
CA GLY A 239 -0.73 -36.51 -18.07
C GLY A 239 -2.23 -36.31 -18.16
N ASP A 240 -2.92 -36.43 -17.03
CA ASP A 240 -4.37 -36.20 -16.92
C ASP A 240 -4.67 -35.14 -15.85
N ARG A 241 -5.60 -34.23 -16.15
CA ARG A 241 -6.09 -33.20 -15.22
C ARG A 241 -6.81 -33.80 -14.01
N SER A 242 -7.32 -35.02 -14.14
CA SER A 242 -8.02 -35.72 -13.05
C SER A 242 -7.12 -36.11 -11.87
N VAL A 243 -5.79 -36.03 -12.02
CA VAL A 243 -4.82 -36.27 -10.93
C VAL A 243 -4.99 -35.29 -9.76
N GLY A 244 -5.64 -34.15 -10.00
CA GLY A 244 -5.82 -33.09 -9.02
C GLY A 244 -4.56 -32.23 -8.86
N THR A 245 -4.46 -31.57 -7.71
CA THR A 245 -3.34 -30.67 -7.42
C THR A 245 -2.13 -31.45 -6.92
N VAL A 246 -1.01 -31.32 -7.65
CA VAL A 246 0.26 -32.00 -7.36
C VAL A 246 1.30 -31.06 -6.76
N ALA A 247 1.16 -29.74 -6.96
CA ALA A 247 2.02 -28.73 -6.35
C ALA A 247 1.21 -27.58 -5.77
N ILE A 248 1.56 -27.13 -4.55
CA ILE A 248 1.00 -25.95 -3.91
C ILE A 248 2.14 -24.97 -3.59
N ILE A 249 1.96 -23.71 -3.94
CA ILE A 249 2.87 -22.61 -3.62
C ILE A 249 2.12 -21.61 -2.74
N LEU A 250 2.56 -21.49 -1.49
CA LEU A 250 2.05 -20.53 -0.53
C LEU A 250 2.85 -19.24 -0.60
N THR A 251 2.14 -18.12 -0.78
CA THR A 251 2.72 -16.79 -0.79
C THR A 251 2.03 -15.89 0.25
N PRO A 252 2.74 -14.93 0.86
CA PRO A 252 2.18 -14.07 1.91
C PRO A 252 1.14 -13.06 1.41
N THR A 253 1.25 -12.60 0.17
CA THR A 253 0.40 -11.54 -0.38
C THR A 253 -0.27 -11.96 -1.69
N ARG A 254 -1.40 -11.33 -1.99
CA ARG A 254 -2.20 -11.61 -3.18
C ARG A 254 -1.45 -11.24 -4.45
N GLU A 255 -0.74 -10.13 -4.40
CA GLU A 255 0.01 -9.60 -5.52
C GLU A 255 1.22 -10.48 -5.84
N LEU A 256 1.94 -10.97 -4.83
CA LEU A 256 3.00 -11.96 -5.03
C LEU A 256 2.44 -13.28 -5.61
N ALA A 257 1.26 -13.73 -5.15
CA ALA A 257 0.61 -14.90 -5.74
C ALA A 257 0.33 -14.72 -7.24
N GLN A 258 -0.18 -13.54 -7.63
CA GLN A 258 -0.43 -13.21 -9.04
C GLN A 258 0.87 -13.20 -9.86
N GLN A 259 1.93 -12.61 -9.32
CA GLN A 259 3.24 -12.59 -9.96
C GLN A 259 3.81 -14.00 -10.17
N VAL A 260 3.76 -14.85 -9.16
CA VAL A 260 4.20 -16.26 -9.28
C VAL A 260 3.37 -16.99 -10.33
N LEU A 261 2.05 -16.76 -10.38
CA LEU A 261 1.19 -17.32 -11.42
C LEU A 261 1.58 -16.82 -12.82
N THR A 262 1.88 -15.53 -12.98
CA THR A 262 2.33 -14.97 -14.27
C THR A 262 3.61 -15.67 -14.73
N VAL A 263 4.62 -15.77 -13.85
CA VAL A 263 5.88 -16.48 -14.16
C VAL A 263 5.62 -17.93 -14.52
N LEU A 264 4.81 -18.64 -13.72
CA LEU A 264 4.43 -20.04 -13.99
C LEU A 264 3.74 -20.20 -15.35
N THR A 265 2.80 -19.30 -15.69
CA THR A 265 2.08 -19.33 -16.97
C THR A 265 3.02 -19.07 -18.14
N SER A 266 3.97 -18.13 -17.98
CA SER A 266 4.99 -17.85 -18.99
C SER A 266 5.89 -19.06 -19.23
N ILE A 267 6.29 -19.79 -18.18
CA ILE A 267 7.08 -21.03 -18.31
C ILE A 267 6.28 -22.15 -18.95
N LEU A 268 4.97 -22.28 -18.68
CA LEU A 268 4.13 -23.34 -19.24
C LEU A 268 3.72 -23.10 -20.69
N SER A 269 3.88 -21.88 -21.20
CA SER A 269 3.51 -21.47 -22.56
C SER A 269 4.57 -21.88 -23.61
N ILE A 270 5.14 -23.07 -23.46
CA ILE A 270 6.20 -23.62 -24.32
C ILE A 270 5.57 -24.15 -25.62
N PRO A 271 6.16 -23.88 -26.79
CA PRO A 271 5.68 -24.44 -28.06
C PRO A 271 5.77 -25.98 -28.09
N PRO A 272 5.06 -26.63 -29.03
CA PRO A 272 5.19 -28.06 -29.28
C PRO A 272 6.65 -28.46 -29.51
N SER A 273 7.04 -29.62 -28.98
CA SER A 273 8.39 -30.16 -29.16
C SER A 273 8.68 -30.37 -30.66
N LYS A 274 9.85 -29.89 -31.10
CA LYS A 274 10.38 -30.15 -32.46
C LYS A 274 10.94 -31.57 -32.60
N THR A 275 11.20 -32.24 -31.47
CA THR A 275 11.73 -33.62 -31.44
C THR A 275 10.68 -34.61 -31.94
N PRO A 276 10.94 -35.38 -33.01
CA PRO A 276 10.03 -36.39 -33.52
C PRO A 276 9.64 -37.41 -32.44
N GLY A 277 8.35 -37.80 -32.39
CA GLY A 277 7.84 -38.78 -31.42
C GLY A 277 7.60 -38.24 -29.99
N LYS A 278 8.16 -37.10 -29.61
CA LYS A 278 7.94 -36.48 -28.30
C LYS A 278 6.62 -35.70 -28.27
N LYS A 279 5.51 -36.41 -28.03
CA LYS A 279 4.18 -35.79 -27.85
C LYS A 279 4.05 -35.23 -26.43
N ARG A 280 3.69 -33.95 -26.30
CA ARG A 280 3.43 -33.31 -25.01
C ARG A 280 1.94 -33.19 -24.78
N ASN A 281 1.46 -33.74 -23.68
CA ASN A 281 0.07 -33.55 -23.26
C ASN A 281 -0.09 -32.18 -22.59
N HIS A 282 -0.99 -31.33 -23.07
CA HIS A 282 -1.30 -30.05 -22.45
C HIS A 282 -2.29 -30.25 -21.28
N TRP A 283 -1.82 -30.93 -20.23
CA TRP A 283 -2.62 -31.26 -19.06
C TRP A 283 -2.27 -30.39 -17.84
N ILE A 284 -1.07 -29.80 -17.78
CA ILE A 284 -0.61 -29.02 -16.63
C ILE A 284 -1.36 -27.68 -16.63
N VAL A 285 -2.33 -27.56 -15.72
CA VAL A 285 -3.11 -26.32 -15.55
C VAL A 285 -2.61 -25.56 -14.33
N PRO A 286 -2.06 -24.34 -14.50
CA PRO A 286 -1.78 -23.45 -13.38
C PRO A 286 -3.08 -22.83 -12.88
N GLY A 287 -3.17 -22.57 -11.59
CA GLY A 287 -4.33 -21.90 -10.99
C GLY A 287 -3.96 -21.07 -9.77
N ILE A 288 -4.86 -20.15 -9.43
CA ILE A 288 -4.70 -19.25 -8.30
C ILE A 288 -5.96 -19.19 -7.45
N VAL A 289 -5.74 -19.12 -6.13
CA VAL A 289 -6.78 -18.99 -5.10
C VAL A 289 -6.31 -17.97 -4.07
N ILE A 290 -6.94 -16.81 -4.01
CA ILE A 290 -6.51 -15.68 -3.17
C ILE A 290 -7.71 -14.96 -2.54
N GLY A 291 -7.50 -14.27 -1.41
CA GLY A 291 -8.55 -13.45 -0.81
C GLY A 291 -9.08 -12.38 -1.79
N GLY A 292 -10.35 -11.99 -1.67
CA GLY A 292 -10.97 -10.94 -2.50
C GLY A 292 -11.70 -11.45 -3.74
N ASP A 293 -11.34 -12.62 -4.26
CA ASP A 293 -12.02 -13.24 -5.40
C ASP A 293 -13.32 -13.96 -5.00
N LYS A 294 -14.23 -14.13 -5.96
CA LYS A 294 -15.51 -14.86 -5.77
C LYS A 294 -15.23 -16.35 -5.54
N LYS A 295 -15.56 -16.87 -4.35
CA LYS A 295 -15.34 -18.29 -3.97
C LYS A 295 -15.99 -19.30 -4.91
N SER A 296 -17.14 -18.95 -5.49
CA SER A 296 -17.84 -19.82 -6.45
C SER A 296 -17.04 -20.05 -7.73
N SER A 297 -16.32 -19.02 -8.23
CA SER A 297 -15.53 -19.14 -9.45
C SER A 297 -14.27 -19.97 -9.21
N GLU A 298 -13.61 -19.79 -8.06
CA GLU A 298 -12.48 -20.63 -7.63
C GLU A 298 -12.89 -22.09 -7.47
N LYS A 299 -14.00 -22.37 -6.77
CA LYS A 299 -14.53 -23.74 -6.63
C LYS A 299 -14.80 -24.38 -7.99
N ALA A 300 -15.31 -23.61 -8.95
CA ALA A 300 -15.52 -24.07 -10.32
C ALA A 300 -14.19 -24.43 -11.02
N ARG A 301 -13.15 -23.61 -10.87
CA ARG A 301 -11.81 -23.90 -11.42
C ARG A 301 -11.18 -25.13 -10.75
N LEU A 302 -11.21 -25.22 -9.43
CA LEU A 302 -10.66 -26.36 -8.68
C LEU A 302 -11.33 -27.68 -9.09
N ARG A 303 -12.65 -27.67 -9.32
CA ARG A 303 -13.39 -28.85 -9.81
C ARG A 303 -12.94 -29.30 -11.21
N LYS A 304 -12.52 -28.38 -12.07
CA LYS A 304 -12.04 -28.70 -13.44
C LYS A 304 -10.63 -29.32 -13.46
N GLY A 305 -9.94 -29.32 -12.32
CA GLY A 305 -8.56 -29.80 -12.19
C GLY A 305 -7.55 -28.65 -12.36
N VAL A 306 -6.87 -28.31 -11.26
CA VAL A 306 -5.72 -27.40 -11.21
C VAL A 306 -4.55 -28.22 -10.70
N ASN A 307 -3.44 -28.29 -11.44
CA ASN A 307 -2.32 -29.16 -11.09
C ASN A 307 -1.26 -28.44 -10.25
N ILE A 308 -1.00 -27.17 -10.58
CA ILE A 308 -0.11 -26.30 -9.81
C ILE A 308 -0.94 -25.14 -9.30
N LEU A 309 -1.08 -25.06 -7.98
CA LEU A 309 -1.89 -24.06 -7.30
C LEU A 309 -1.02 -23.04 -6.59
N VAL A 310 -1.16 -21.76 -6.94
CA VAL A 310 -0.59 -20.65 -6.17
C VAL A 310 -1.67 -20.08 -5.25
N SER A 311 -1.37 -19.88 -3.96
CA SER A 311 -2.39 -19.44 -3.00
C SER A 311 -1.85 -18.64 -1.83
N THR A 312 -2.74 -17.87 -1.21
CA THR A 312 -2.50 -17.24 0.10
C THR A 312 -3.01 -18.18 1.22
N PRO A 313 -2.31 -18.30 2.36
CA PRO A 313 -2.60 -19.32 3.38
C PRO A 313 -4.07 -19.35 3.84
N GLY A 314 -4.63 -18.20 4.23
CA GLY A 314 -5.99 -18.15 4.73
C GLY A 314 -7.04 -18.61 3.72
N ARG A 315 -6.87 -18.25 2.43
CA ARG A 315 -7.79 -18.68 1.37
C ARG A 315 -7.63 -20.16 1.02
N LEU A 316 -6.39 -20.67 1.01
CA LEU A 316 -6.14 -22.10 0.82
C LEU A 316 -6.80 -22.91 1.93
N LEU A 317 -6.62 -22.51 3.19
CA LEU A 317 -7.18 -23.20 4.34
C LEU A 317 -8.71 -23.29 4.27
N ASP A 318 -9.38 -22.21 3.87
CA ASP A 318 -10.82 -22.20 3.65
C ASP A 318 -11.23 -23.21 2.56
N HIS A 319 -10.53 -23.26 1.44
CA HIS A 319 -10.81 -24.26 0.39
C HIS A 319 -10.53 -25.69 0.84
N LEU A 320 -9.45 -25.93 1.58
CA LEU A 320 -9.14 -27.24 2.15
C LEU A 320 -10.27 -27.70 3.08
N LYS A 321 -10.74 -26.84 3.99
CA LYS A 321 -11.82 -27.18 4.94
C LYS A 321 -13.19 -27.34 4.28
N THR A 322 -13.54 -26.50 3.29
CA THR A 322 -14.93 -26.39 2.80
C THR A 322 -15.19 -26.99 1.42
N THR A 323 -14.17 -27.14 0.57
CA THR A 323 -14.35 -27.52 -0.83
C THR A 323 -14.09 -29.01 -1.04
N LYS A 324 -15.16 -29.81 -0.96
CA LYS A 324 -15.10 -31.27 -1.18
C LYS A 324 -14.50 -31.69 -2.52
N SER A 325 -14.67 -30.87 -3.57
CA SER A 325 -14.16 -31.16 -4.91
C SER A 325 -12.67 -30.82 -5.09
N PHE A 326 -12.00 -30.34 -4.06
CA PHE A 326 -10.58 -29.97 -4.14
C PHE A 326 -9.72 -31.19 -3.79
N SER A 327 -9.25 -31.89 -4.83
CA SER A 327 -8.39 -33.07 -4.67
C SER A 327 -6.92 -32.70 -4.55
N ILE A 328 -6.30 -33.14 -3.45
CA ILE A 328 -4.88 -32.97 -3.13
C ILE A 328 -4.21 -34.31 -2.74
N GLU A 329 -4.87 -35.44 -2.99
CA GLU A 329 -4.39 -36.79 -2.61
C GLU A 329 -3.02 -37.11 -3.20
N ASN A 330 -2.71 -36.51 -4.36
CA ASN A 330 -1.48 -36.72 -5.11
C ASN A 330 -0.49 -35.56 -4.96
N LEU A 331 -0.56 -34.78 -3.88
CA LEU A 331 0.34 -33.65 -3.66
C LEU A 331 1.80 -34.14 -3.47
N LYS A 332 2.71 -33.62 -4.28
CA LYS A 332 4.14 -33.97 -4.30
C LYS A 332 5.06 -32.80 -3.98
N TRP A 333 4.62 -31.57 -4.21
CA TRP A 333 5.41 -30.38 -3.90
C TRP A 333 4.62 -29.40 -3.04
N LEU A 334 5.28 -28.88 -2.01
CA LEU A 334 4.81 -27.74 -1.24
C LEU A 334 5.92 -26.69 -1.17
N VAL A 335 5.59 -25.45 -1.54
CA VAL A 335 6.53 -24.33 -1.47
C VAL A 335 5.99 -23.29 -0.51
N LEU A 336 6.83 -22.84 0.43
CA LEU A 336 6.60 -21.69 1.29
C LEU A 336 7.48 -20.53 0.79
N ASP A 337 6.90 -19.60 0.03
CA ASP A 337 7.63 -18.46 -0.52
C ASP A 337 7.55 -17.26 0.43
N GLU A 338 8.67 -16.53 0.59
CA GLU A 338 8.84 -15.43 1.56
C GLU A 338 8.40 -15.84 2.98
N ALA A 339 8.97 -16.92 3.51
CA ALA A 339 8.56 -17.55 4.77
C ALA A 339 8.65 -16.64 6.01
N ASP A 340 9.68 -15.80 6.08
CA ASP A 340 9.79 -14.71 7.06
C ASP A 340 8.58 -13.78 7.03
N ARG A 341 8.08 -13.44 5.84
CA ARG A 341 6.88 -12.60 5.71
C ARG A 341 5.60 -13.35 6.06
N LEU A 342 5.53 -14.65 5.79
CA LEU A 342 4.38 -15.47 6.22
C LEU A 342 4.25 -15.44 7.75
N LEU A 343 5.37 -15.53 8.47
CA LEU A 343 5.41 -15.44 9.93
C LEU A 343 5.09 -14.03 10.44
N ASP A 344 5.67 -12.98 9.84
CA ASP A 344 5.40 -11.58 10.23
C ASP A 344 3.91 -11.21 10.12
N LEU A 345 3.17 -11.83 9.19
CA LEU A 345 1.72 -11.62 9.00
C LEU A 345 0.86 -12.51 9.92
N GLY A 346 1.46 -13.32 10.79
CA GLY A 346 0.76 -14.20 11.72
C GLY A 346 0.16 -15.44 11.07
N PHE A 347 0.66 -15.90 9.92
CA PHE A 347 0.14 -17.10 9.26
C PHE A 347 0.69 -18.42 9.83
N GLU A 348 1.49 -18.39 10.90
CA GLU A 348 2.13 -19.59 11.46
C GLU A 348 1.11 -20.70 11.78
N GLU A 349 0.08 -20.38 12.57
CA GLU A 349 -0.99 -21.35 12.92
C GLU A 349 -1.75 -21.81 11.69
N THR A 350 -1.99 -20.91 10.73
CA THR A 350 -2.68 -21.22 9.48
C THR A 350 -1.86 -22.22 8.65
N ILE A 351 -0.54 -22.07 8.59
CA ILE A 351 0.36 -22.99 7.88
C ILE A 351 0.38 -24.35 8.57
N LYS A 352 0.44 -24.41 9.90
CA LYS A 352 0.36 -25.65 10.68
C LYS A 352 -0.94 -26.41 10.38
N ASP A 353 -2.06 -25.71 10.36
CA ASP A 353 -3.38 -26.25 9.99
C ASP A 353 -3.39 -26.80 8.56
N ILE A 354 -2.81 -26.08 7.61
CA ILE A 354 -2.70 -26.52 6.20
C ILE A 354 -1.87 -27.80 6.11
N MET A 355 -0.72 -27.84 6.79
CA MET A 355 0.18 -29.00 6.81
C MET A 355 -0.54 -30.23 7.35
N LYS A 356 -1.22 -30.09 8.48
CA LYS A 356 -2.01 -31.17 9.08
C LYS A 356 -3.04 -31.75 8.12
N ILE A 357 -3.82 -30.90 7.44
CA ILE A 357 -4.83 -31.36 6.47
C ILE A 357 -4.17 -32.03 5.26
N ILE A 358 -3.03 -31.52 4.80
CA ILE A 358 -2.28 -32.13 3.69
C ILE A 358 -1.81 -33.54 4.09
N ASP A 359 -1.21 -33.69 5.27
CA ASP A 359 -0.70 -34.97 5.74
C ASP A 359 -1.84 -35.99 5.92
N GLU A 360 -2.97 -35.58 6.50
CA GLU A 360 -4.18 -36.40 6.62
C GLU A 360 -4.72 -36.88 5.25
N ARG A 361 -4.76 -35.99 4.25
CA ARG A 361 -5.32 -36.30 2.91
C ARG A 361 -4.35 -37.02 1.98
N THR A 362 -3.06 -36.98 2.25
CA THR A 362 -2.03 -37.66 1.45
C THR A 362 -1.58 -38.98 2.07
N ALA A 363 -1.99 -39.29 3.30
CA ALA A 363 -1.70 -40.55 3.98
C ALA A 363 -2.20 -41.78 3.21
N THR A 364 -3.36 -41.66 2.55
CA THR A 364 -3.93 -42.75 1.76
C THR A 364 -3.42 -42.69 0.32
N PRO A 365 -2.91 -43.80 -0.25
CA PRO A 365 -2.43 -43.81 -1.62
C PRO A 365 -3.56 -43.54 -2.62
N GLY A 366 -3.46 -42.42 -3.35
CA GLY A 366 -4.42 -42.05 -4.39
C GLY A 366 -4.42 -42.99 -5.60
N LYS A 367 -5.48 -42.90 -6.41
CA LYS A 367 -5.70 -43.73 -7.62
C LYS A 367 -4.52 -43.74 -8.60
N PHE A 368 -3.74 -42.66 -8.62
CA PHE A 368 -2.64 -42.44 -9.55
C PHE A 368 -1.27 -42.90 -9.02
N LYS A 369 -1.20 -43.52 -7.84
CA LYS A 369 0.08 -43.90 -7.20
C LYS A 369 0.96 -44.76 -8.10
N GLN A 370 0.40 -45.74 -8.81
CA GLN A 370 1.17 -46.63 -9.71
C GLN A 370 1.77 -45.87 -10.90
N ALA A 371 1.05 -44.90 -11.46
CA ALA A 371 1.53 -44.04 -12.55
C ALA A 371 2.60 -43.04 -12.09
N MET A 372 2.65 -42.72 -10.79
CA MET A 372 3.61 -41.79 -10.18
C MET A 372 4.79 -42.49 -9.48
N THR A 373 5.29 -43.58 -10.08
CA THR A 373 6.42 -44.37 -9.54
C THR A 373 7.75 -44.10 -10.23
N ASN A 374 7.74 -43.43 -11.39
CA ASN A 374 8.95 -43.14 -12.15
C ASN A 374 9.84 -42.09 -11.45
N LYS A 375 11.10 -41.95 -11.91
CA LYS A 375 12.09 -41.03 -11.33
C LYS A 375 11.71 -39.54 -11.36
N PHE A 376 10.75 -39.16 -12.19
CA PHE A 376 10.31 -37.77 -12.32
C PHE A 376 9.36 -37.37 -11.20
N TRP A 377 8.75 -38.31 -10.49
CA TRP A 377 7.86 -38.03 -9.36
C TRP A 377 8.59 -38.19 -8.01
N PRO A 378 8.45 -37.24 -7.08
CA PRO A 378 8.98 -37.40 -5.73
C PRO A 378 8.34 -38.60 -5.04
N LYS A 379 9.16 -39.44 -4.39
CA LYS A 379 8.66 -40.59 -3.62
C LYS A 379 7.84 -40.14 -2.41
N ARG A 380 8.35 -39.13 -1.69
CA ARG A 380 7.65 -38.39 -0.63
C ARG A 380 7.36 -36.96 -1.09
N ARG A 381 6.43 -36.26 -0.44
CA ARG A 381 6.24 -34.82 -0.66
C ARG A 381 7.58 -34.10 -0.40
N GLN A 382 8.03 -33.31 -1.37
CA GLN A 382 9.16 -32.42 -1.24
C GLN A 382 8.66 -31.04 -0.81
N THR A 383 9.14 -30.56 0.34
CA THR A 383 8.83 -29.23 0.86
C THR A 383 10.01 -28.29 0.63
N VAL A 384 9.74 -27.11 0.06
CA VAL A 384 10.73 -26.06 -0.19
C VAL A 384 10.35 -24.81 0.58
N LEU A 385 11.26 -24.31 1.42
CA LEU A 385 11.08 -23.05 2.15
C LEU A 385 12.04 -22.01 1.56
N CYS A 386 11.49 -20.93 1.02
CA CYS A 386 12.25 -19.82 0.45
C CYS A 386 12.13 -18.60 1.36
N SER A 387 13.25 -17.99 1.71
CA SER A 387 13.25 -16.72 2.44
C SER A 387 14.47 -15.87 2.10
N ALA A 388 14.35 -14.55 2.32
CA ALA A 388 15.50 -13.66 2.30
C ALA A 388 16.34 -13.76 3.59
N THR A 389 15.72 -14.15 4.71
CA THR A 389 16.32 -14.16 6.03
C THR A 389 16.15 -15.53 6.71
N LEU A 390 17.07 -15.89 7.61
CA LEU A 390 17.02 -17.16 8.34
C LEU A 390 17.01 -16.91 9.86
N ARG A 391 15.97 -16.21 10.31
CA ARG A 391 15.70 -15.90 11.72
C ARG A 391 15.29 -17.16 12.50
N ASP A 392 15.36 -17.11 13.83
CA ASP A 392 14.97 -18.22 14.71
C ASP A 392 13.54 -18.72 14.48
N ASP A 393 12.59 -17.82 14.22
CA ASP A 393 11.21 -18.19 13.94
C ASP A 393 11.06 -18.91 12.60
N VAL A 394 11.82 -18.48 11.58
CA VAL A 394 11.92 -19.19 10.29
C VAL A 394 12.59 -20.55 10.45
N GLN A 395 13.64 -20.64 11.26
CA GLN A 395 14.31 -21.91 11.57
C GLN A 395 13.39 -22.87 12.33
N LYS A 396 12.62 -22.37 13.30
CA LYS A 396 11.59 -23.14 14.02
C LYS A 396 10.51 -23.64 13.07
N LEU A 397 10.01 -22.77 12.19
CA LEU A 397 9.05 -23.16 11.16
C LEU A 397 9.63 -24.25 10.25
N ALA A 398 10.89 -24.11 9.84
CA ALA A 398 11.59 -25.08 9.01
C ALA A 398 11.71 -26.43 9.74
N GLY A 399 12.14 -26.44 11.00
CA GLY A 399 12.26 -27.65 11.81
C GLY A 399 10.93 -28.36 12.09
N GLN A 400 9.81 -27.63 12.08
CA GLN A 400 8.46 -28.20 12.24
C GLN A 400 7.84 -28.67 10.92
N SER A 401 8.25 -28.07 9.79
CA SER A 401 7.56 -28.26 8.50
C SER A 401 8.32 -29.14 7.50
N LEU A 402 9.64 -29.29 7.66
CA LEU A 402 10.53 -30.01 6.74
C LEU A 402 11.17 -31.22 7.45
N VAL A 403 11.49 -32.26 6.67
CA VAL A 403 12.12 -33.49 7.14
C VAL A 403 13.56 -33.58 6.63
N ASP A 404 14.53 -33.48 7.53
CA ASP A 404 15.98 -33.45 7.26
C ASP A 404 16.35 -32.51 6.09
N PRO A 405 16.07 -31.20 6.20
CA PRO A 405 16.25 -30.30 5.08
C PRO A 405 17.72 -30.01 4.75
N VAL A 406 17.99 -29.89 3.45
CA VAL A 406 19.24 -29.34 2.93
C VAL A 406 19.13 -27.82 2.89
N PHE A 407 20.13 -27.14 3.43
CA PHE A 407 20.23 -25.69 3.40
C PHE A 407 21.07 -25.26 2.20
N VAL A 408 20.56 -24.29 1.44
CA VAL A 408 21.20 -23.73 0.24
C VAL A 408 21.21 -22.22 0.32
N SER A 409 22.40 -21.64 0.28
CA SER A 409 22.61 -20.18 0.24
C SER A 409 23.17 -19.72 -1.11
N GLY A 410 22.92 -18.44 -1.43
CA GLY A 410 23.45 -17.78 -2.63
C GLY A 410 24.98 -17.69 -2.68
N ASN A 411 25.66 -17.82 -1.53
CA ASN A 411 27.12 -17.70 -1.43
C ASN A 411 27.89 -19.01 -1.69
N GLY A 412 27.18 -20.11 -2.01
CA GLY A 412 27.81 -21.40 -2.36
C GLY A 412 27.75 -22.47 -1.27
N ASP A 413 27.29 -22.14 -0.07
CA ASP A 413 27.19 -23.11 1.03
C ASP A 413 25.96 -24.01 0.84
N VAL A 414 26.21 -25.25 0.43
CA VAL A 414 25.27 -26.36 0.54
C VAL A 414 25.65 -27.17 1.76
N SER A 415 24.78 -27.20 2.77
CA SER A 415 25.04 -27.90 4.02
C SER A 415 23.75 -28.50 4.59
N SER A 416 23.88 -29.42 5.54
CA SER A 416 22.72 -29.84 6.34
C SER A 416 22.27 -28.68 7.23
N MET A 417 20.96 -28.51 7.43
CA MET A 417 20.43 -27.40 8.23
C MET A 417 20.97 -27.39 9.67
N ALA A 418 21.23 -28.55 10.28
CA ALA A 418 21.86 -28.66 11.61
C ALA A 418 23.28 -28.07 11.68
N VAL A 419 24.06 -28.20 10.60
CA VAL A 419 25.41 -27.63 10.50
C VAL A 419 25.35 -26.13 10.20
N ALA A 420 24.41 -25.71 9.35
CA ALA A 420 24.16 -24.30 9.06
C ALA A 420 23.76 -23.52 10.32
N THR A 421 22.96 -24.12 11.20
CA THR A 421 22.51 -23.51 12.46
C THR A 421 23.60 -23.47 13.53
N GLN A 422 24.46 -24.49 13.64
CA GLN A 422 25.60 -24.48 14.57
C GLN A 422 26.66 -23.40 14.26
N GLY A 423 26.83 -23.04 12.98
CA GLY A 423 27.69 -21.92 12.58
C GLY A 423 27.11 -20.54 12.91
N MET A 424 25.79 -20.45 13.11
CA MET A 424 25.07 -19.20 13.40
C MET A 424 24.79 -19.01 14.89
N SER A 425 24.73 -20.08 15.68
CA SER A 425 24.42 -20.06 17.13
C SER A 425 25.52 -19.53 18.04
N ALA A 426 26.65 -19.03 17.50
CA ALA A 426 27.69 -18.38 18.30
C ALA A 426 27.47 -16.87 18.52
N ARG A 427 26.41 -16.28 17.96
CA ARG A 427 26.00 -14.89 18.22
C ARG A 427 24.48 -14.83 18.36
N GLU A 428 24.01 -14.92 19.59
CA GLU A 428 22.62 -14.68 19.96
C GLU A 428 22.26 -13.22 19.57
N ASP A 429 21.60 -13.04 18.42
CA ASP A 429 20.77 -11.89 17.95
C ASP A 429 21.00 -11.46 16.48
N ASP A 430 22.06 -11.89 15.79
CA ASP A 430 22.40 -11.34 14.46
C ASP A 430 21.97 -12.25 13.29
N ALA A 431 20.69 -12.19 12.93
CA ALA A 431 20.27 -12.60 11.58
C ALA A 431 20.83 -11.59 10.55
N LYS A 432 22.11 -11.75 10.18
CA LYS A 432 22.83 -10.83 9.30
C LYS A 432 22.08 -10.65 7.98
N PHE A 433 21.58 -9.43 7.75
CA PHE A 433 20.91 -9.09 6.50
C PHE A 433 21.91 -9.00 5.34
N THR A 434 21.51 -9.43 4.15
CA THR A 434 22.37 -9.33 2.95
C THR A 434 21.69 -8.49 1.89
N THR A 435 22.26 -7.32 1.58
CA THR A 435 21.88 -6.52 0.41
C THR A 435 22.78 -6.82 -0.77
N PRO A 436 22.32 -6.64 -2.02
CA PRO A 436 23.18 -6.82 -3.19
C PRO A 436 24.40 -5.90 -3.17
N ASN A 437 25.58 -6.43 -3.48
CA ASN A 437 26.83 -5.66 -3.42
C ASN A 437 26.84 -4.40 -4.31
N GLN A 438 26.13 -4.45 -5.45
CA GLN A 438 26.02 -3.36 -6.42
C GLN A 438 24.97 -2.28 -6.06
N LEU A 439 24.29 -2.42 -4.92
CA LEU A 439 23.35 -1.42 -4.41
C LEU A 439 24.13 -0.27 -3.76
N LYS A 440 23.99 0.96 -4.30
CA LYS A 440 24.50 2.17 -3.65
C LYS A 440 23.48 2.67 -2.63
N GLN A 441 23.84 2.63 -1.36
CA GLN A 441 22.99 3.06 -0.25
C GLN A 441 23.45 4.42 0.25
N THR A 442 22.53 5.38 0.35
CA THR A 442 22.81 6.75 0.78
C THR A 442 21.83 7.18 1.85
N CYS A 443 22.26 8.06 2.75
CA CYS A 443 21.40 8.68 3.76
C CYS A 443 21.42 10.19 3.59
N VAL A 444 20.25 10.83 3.63
CA VAL A 444 20.11 12.29 3.58
C VAL A 444 19.56 12.80 4.89
N LEU A 445 20.44 13.41 5.69
CA LEU A 445 20.07 14.04 6.95
C LEU A 445 19.30 15.32 6.67
N THR A 446 17.99 15.28 6.87
CA THR A 446 17.06 16.31 6.43
C THR A 446 16.27 16.87 7.60
N PRO A 447 16.48 18.14 7.98
CA PRO A 447 15.64 18.82 8.96
C PRO A 447 14.16 18.74 8.58
N ALA A 448 13.27 18.62 9.57
CA ALA A 448 11.84 18.38 9.34
C ALA A 448 11.20 19.40 8.38
N LYS A 449 11.58 20.69 8.46
CA LYS A 449 11.07 21.74 7.57
C LYS A 449 11.41 21.51 6.09
N LEU A 450 12.56 20.89 5.81
CA LEU A 450 13.11 20.75 4.47
C LEU A 450 12.73 19.43 3.79
N ARG A 451 12.09 18.48 4.50
CA ARG A 451 11.80 17.13 3.99
C ARG A 451 11.06 17.14 2.65
N LEU A 452 9.97 17.89 2.56
CA LEU A 452 9.11 17.91 1.37
C LEU A 452 9.83 18.48 0.13
N VAL A 453 10.51 19.62 0.29
CA VAL A 453 11.26 20.24 -0.81
C VAL A 453 12.49 19.41 -1.21
N THR A 454 13.13 18.74 -0.25
CA THR A 454 14.26 17.84 -0.50
C THR A 454 13.81 16.60 -1.28
N LEU A 455 12.65 16.04 -0.98
CA LEU A 455 12.06 14.94 -1.75
C LEU A 455 11.82 15.36 -3.21
N LEU A 456 11.19 16.51 -3.45
CA LEU A 456 10.96 17.01 -4.80
C LEU A 456 12.27 17.34 -5.54
N ALA A 457 13.26 17.92 -4.87
CA ALA A 457 14.59 18.16 -5.44
C ALA A 457 15.26 16.85 -5.87
N MET A 458 15.20 15.83 -5.00
CA MET A 458 15.74 14.50 -5.29
C MET A 458 15.01 13.83 -6.44
N LEU A 459 13.67 13.90 -6.48
CA LEU A 459 12.89 13.36 -7.59
C LEU A 459 13.23 14.08 -8.90
N LYS A 460 13.31 15.42 -8.93
CA LYS A 460 13.74 16.18 -10.11
C LYS A 460 15.11 15.74 -10.60
N SER A 461 16.09 15.58 -9.70
CA SER A 461 17.44 15.11 -10.06
C SER A 461 17.46 13.73 -10.73
N CYS A 462 16.42 12.91 -10.53
CA CYS A 462 16.29 11.63 -11.21
C CYS A 462 15.89 11.80 -12.67
N TYR A 463 15.15 12.83 -13.04
CA TYR A 463 14.60 12.97 -14.38
C TYR A 463 15.34 13.99 -15.24
N THR A 464 16.01 14.96 -14.62
CA THR A 464 16.72 16.02 -15.32
C THR A 464 18.22 15.98 -15.02
N THR A 465 19.02 16.08 -16.07
CA THR A 465 20.46 16.33 -15.95
C THR A 465 20.81 17.50 -16.84
N ARG A 466 21.69 18.37 -16.34
CA ARG A 466 22.16 19.54 -17.07
C ARG A 466 23.64 19.39 -17.40
N LYS A 467 23.95 19.14 -18.67
CA LYS A 467 25.32 19.12 -19.20
C LYS A 467 25.45 20.18 -20.29
N GLY A 468 26.43 21.08 -20.15
CA GLY A 468 26.73 22.11 -21.16
C GLY A 468 25.58 23.08 -21.46
N GLY A 469 24.74 23.41 -20.46
CA GLY A 469 23.58 24.32 -20.63
C GLY A 469 22.33 23.67 -21.22
N ARG A 470 22.40 22.45 -21.77
CA ARG A 470 21.26 21.70 -22.30
C ARG A 470 20.67 20.77 -21.24
N MET A 471 19.35 20.83 -21.08
CA MET A 471 18.60 19.92 -20.20
C MET A 471 18.30 18.63 -20.96
N THR A 472 18.66 17.49 -20.37
CA THR A 472 18.36 16.17 -20.93
C THR A 472 17.45 15.41 -19.96
N HIS A 473 16.38 14.82 -20.48
CA HIS A 473 15.51 13.95 -19.70
C HIS A 473 16.04 12.53 -19.68
N LYS A 474 16.02 11.91 -18.50
CA LYS A 474 16.37 10.51 -18.31
C LYS A 474 15.11 9.71 -17.98
N ASN A 475 14.94 8.57 -18.61
CA ASN A 475 13.94 7.59 -18.21
C ASN A 475 14.39 6.92 -16.91
N ASN A 476 13.63 7.10 -15.85
CA ASN A 476 13.93 6.52 -14.55
C ASN A 476 12.64 6.04 -13.86
N LYS A 477 12.68 4.85 -13.29
CA LYS A 477 11.65 4.38 -12.36
C LYS A 477 12.12 4.61 -10.93
N VAL A 478 11.32 5.34 -10.18
CA VAL A 478 11.60 5.66 -8.78
C VAL A 478 10.46 5.14 -7.92
N ILE A 479 10.79 4.51 -6.79
CA ILE A 479 9.80 4.13 -5.76
C ILE A 479 10.08 4.96 -4.51
N VAL A 480 9.03 5.57 -3.96
CA VAL A 480 9.08 6.37 -2.73
C VAL A 480 8.22 5.69 -1.66
N PHE A 481 8.86 5.26 -0.58
CA PHE A 481 8.20 4.62 0.57
C PHE A 481 7.81 5.64 1.63
N PHE A 482 6.55 5.54 2.09
CA PHE A 482 5.96 6.28 3.19
C PHE A 482 5.46 5.31 4.27
N SER A 483 5.38 5.78 5.52
CA SER A 483 4.96 4.93 6.64
C SER A 483 3.43 4.72 6.74
N CYS A 484 2.61 5.51 6.04
CA CYS A 484 1.15 5.36 6.11
C CYS A 484 0.43 5.65 4.78
N CYS A 485 -0.76 5.04 4.62
CA CYS A 485 -1.63 5.21 3.45
C CYS A 485 -2.00 6.68 3.20
N ASP A 486 -2.38 7.41 4.25
CA ASP A 486 -2.77 8.82 4.14
C ASP A 486 -1.62 9.72 3.65
N SER A 487 -0.37 9.35 3.94
CA SER A 487 0.81 10.01 3.36
C SER A 487 0.95 9.76 1.87
N VAL A 488 0.74 8.52 1.42
CA VAL A 488 0.78 8.20 0.00
C VAL A 488 -0.27 9.01 -0.76
N ASP A 489 -1.52 9.03 -0.26
CA ASP A 489 -2.61 9.77 -0.90
C ASP A 489 -2.38 11.28 -0.92
N PHE A 490 -1.93 11.85 0.19
CA PHE A 490 -1.60 13.29 0.28
C PHE A 490 -0.52 13.69 -0.71
N HIS A 491 0.62 12.98 -0.75
CA HIS A 491 1.72 13.33 -1.64
C HIS A 491 1.37 13.08 -3.11
N TYR A 492 0.59 12.03 -3.41
CA TYR A 492 0.06 11.76 -4.75
C TYR A 492 -0.77 12.94 -5.26
N ASP A 493 -1.77 13.36 -4.48
CA ASP A 493 -2.63 14.48 -4.85
C ASP A 493 -1.85 15.81 -4.96
N LEU A 494 -0.97 16.09 -3.99
CA LEU A 494 -0.15 17.29 -3.99
C LEU A 494 0.76 17.36 -5.22
N PHE A 495 1.44 16.27 -5.59
CA PHE A 495 2.37 16.28 -6.71
C PHE A 495 1.68 16.38 -8.07
N ILE A 496 0.46 15.85 -8.20
CA ILE A 496 -0.34 15.98 -9.42
C ILE A 496 -0.88 17.40 -9.57
N ASN A 497 -1.31 18.03 -8.48
CA ASN A 497 -2.06 19.29 -8.54
C ASN A 497 -1.22 20.54 -8.33
N ALA A 498 -0.08 20.45 -7.66
CA ALA A 498 0.80 21.60 -7.47
C ALA A 498 1.45 22.05 -8.79
N GLY A 499 1.59 23.38 -8.93
CA GLY A 499 2.16 24.03 -10.13
C GLY A 499 1.17 24.24 -11.28
N LYS A 500 -0.07 23.74 -11.22
CA LYS A 500 -1.11 24.01 -12.23
C LYS A 500 -1.53 25.49 -12.22
N PRO A 501 -1.76 26.14 -13.38
CA PRO A 501 -2.27 27.50 -13.45
C PRO A 501 -3.69 27.56 -12.88
N ARG A 502 -4.13 28.74 -12.46
CA ARG A 502 -5.51 28.99 -12.05
C ARG A 502 -6.43 28.71 -13.26
N ASN A 503 -7.35 27.75 -13.14
CA ASN A 503 -8.50 27.73 -14.04
C ASN A 503 -9.45 28.83 -13.55
N GLU A 504 -9.61 29.91 -14.32
CA GLU A 504 -10.56 31.00 -14.03
C GLU A 504 -12.03 30.59 -14.26
N GLY A 505 -12.36 29.30 -14.11
CA GLY A 505 -13.72 28.76 -14.28
C GLY A 505 -14.25 27.98 -13.07
N GLU A 506 -13.43 27.72 -12.04
CA GLU A 506 -13.93 27.22 -10.76
C GLU A 506 -14.40 28.42 -9.94
N ASN A 507 -15.52 28.99 -10.37
CA ASN A 507 -16.23 29.98 -9.57
C ASN A 507 -16.69 29.35 -8.27
N ALA A 508 -16.37 30.08 -7.21
CA ALA A 508 -16.92 29.95 -5.87
C ALA A 508 -18.39 29.53 -5.87
N SER A 509 -18.66 28.34 -5.36
CA SER A 509 -19.95 28.00 -4.77
C SER A 509 -19.70 27.06 -3.60
N ASP A 510 -19.33 27.65 -2.46
CA ASP A 510 -19.79 27.25 -1.12
C ASP A 510 -18.97 28.03 -0.09
N ASP A 511 -19.49 29.19 0.31
CA ASP A 511 -19.62 29.61 1.71
C ASP A 511 -19.98 31.10 1.78
N SER A 512 -21.24 31.42 1.48
CA SER A 512 -22.04 32.44 2.16
C SER A 512 -23.43 32.43 1.55
N ASP A 513 -24.45 32.05 2.33
CA ASP A 513 -25.74 32.74 2.45
C ASP A 513 -26.76 31.79 3.09
N ASP A 514 -26.95 31.94 4.40
CA ASP A 514 -28.22 31.59 5.06
C ASP A 514 -29.29 32.59 4.56
N GLU A 515 -29.86 32.32 3.39
CA GLU A 515 -31.06 33.01 2.90
C GLU A 515 -32.26 32.05 2.95
N ASP A 516 -33.33 32.52 3.59
CA ASP A 516 -34.58 31.79 3.84
C ASP A 516 -35.27 31.37 2.51
N PRO A 517 -35.56 30.06 2.31
CA PRO A 517 -36.19 29.55 1.08
C PRO A 517 -37.55 30.17 0.75
N THR A 518 -38.22 30.83 1.70
CA THR A 518 -39.51 31.47 1.46
C THR A 518 -39.43 32.78 0.68
N GLN A 519 -38.29 33.51 0.71
CA GLN A 519 -38.18 34.79 0.00
C GLN A 519 -37.87 34.65 -1.50
N LYS A 520 -37.29 33.52 -1.91
CA LYS A 520 -36.99 33.25 -3.33
C LYS A 520 -38.24 32.86 -4.12
N ILE A 521 -39.14 32.10 -3.49
CA ILE A 521 -40.43 31.69 -4.08
C ILE A 521 -41.36 32.91 -4.23
N LEU A 522 -41.28 33.90 -3.33
CA LEU A 522 -42.10 35.11 -3.41
C LEU A 522 -41.66 36.05 -4.55
N ARG A 523 -40.38 36.08 -4.90
CA ARG A 523 -39.86 36.90 -6.04
C ARG A 523 -40.18 36.27 -7.40
N GLU A 524 -40.12 34.95 -7.51
CA GLU A 524 -40.41 34.24 -8.79
C GLU A 524 -41.91 34.18 -9.14
N VAL A 525 -42.81 34.46 -8.19
CA VAL A 525 -44.27 34.55 -8.43
C VAL A 525 -44.71 35.97 -8.80
N LEU A 526 -43.91 37.00 -8.52
CA LEU A 526 -44.26 38.40 -8.74
C LEU A 526 -43.83 38.95 -10.10
N ASP A 527 -42.82 38.37 -10.76
CA ASP A 527 -42.38 38.78 -12.10
C ASP A 527 -43.08 37.94 -13.19
N GLY A 528 -44.34 38.26 -13.44
CA GLY A 528 -45.12 37.67 -14.53
C GLY A 528 -44.61 38.12 -15.91
N GLN A 529 -43.97 37.22 -16.65
CA GLN A 529 -43.82 37.34 -18.11
C GLN A 529 -43.76 35.96 -18.81
N PRO A 530 -44.51 35.76 -19.92
CA PRO A 530 -44.66 34.44 -20.54
C PRO A 530 -43.50 34.10 -21.50
N PRO A 531 -43.00 32.85 -21.54
CA PRO A 531 -41.95 32.47 -22.47
C PRO A 531 -42.48 32.20 -23.89
N LYS A 532 -41.84 32.83 -24.88
CA LYS A 532 -42.07 32.64 -26.32
C LYS A 532 -41.51 31.28 -26.80
N LYS A 533 -42.28 30.62 -27.67
CA LYS A 533 -41.95 29.36 -28.37
C LYS A 533 -40.96 29.56 -29.53
N LYS A 534 -40.27 28.45 -29.89
CA LYS A 534 -39.67 28.01 -31.19
C LYS A 534 -38.15 27.80 -31.09
N HIS A 535 -37.51 26.73 -31.60
CA HIS A 535 -37.88 25.60 -32.46
C HIS A 535 -37.13 24.33 -32.02
N ALA A 536 -37.79 23.18 -32.17
CA ALA A 536 -37.26 21.85 -31.90
C ALA A 536 -36.63 21.24 -33.16
N SER A 537 -35.46 20.62 -33.01
CA SER A 537 -34.98 19.54 -33.89
C SER A 537 -34.69 18.30 -33.04
N ARG A 538 -35.51 17.28 -33.30
CA ARG A 538 -35.53 15.95 -32.67
C ARG A 538 -34.43 15.07 -33.26
N LYS A 539 -33.72 14.29 -32.44
CA LYS A 539 -33.21 12.93 -32.74
C LYS A 539 -32.99 12.13 -31.42
N PRO A 540 -32.98 10.79 -31.46
CA PRO A 540 -33.92 9.96 -30.70
C PRO A 540 -33.43 9.46 -29.33
N ILE A 541 -34.43 9.16 -28.49
CA ILE A 541 -34.34 8.62 -27.13
C ILE A 541 -33.91 7.15 -27.16
N THR A 542 -32.84 6.82 -26.44
CA THR A 542 -32.50 5.44 -26.03
C THR A 542 -32.78 5.33 -24.52
N PRO A 543 -33.39 4.23 -24.01
CA PRO A 543 -33.82 4.16 -22.61
C PRO A 543 -32.65 4.20 -21.62
N PRO A 544 -32.84 4.76 -20.41
CA PRO A 544 -31.76 5.04 -19.48
C PRO A 544 -31.24 3.74 -18.85
N THR A 545 -30.03 3.36 -19.20
CA THR A 545 -29.27 2.37 -18.42
C THR A 545 -28.78 3.08 -17.16
N GLN A 546 -29.20 2.59 -15.99
CA GLN A 546 -28.71 3.04 -14.70
C GLN A 546 -27.21 2.73 -14.57
N GLN A 547 -26.36 3.64 -15.01
CA GLN A 547 -24.95 3.65 -14.65
C GLN A 547 -24.81 4.47 -13.37
N ALA A 548 -24.44 3.77 -12.29
CA ALA A 548 -23.86 4.40 -11.12
C ALA A 548 -22.64 5.21 -11.58
N LYS A 549 -22.60 6.49 -11.20
CA LYS A 549 -21.43 7.35 -11.35
C LYS A 549 -20.35 6.84 -10.38
N ASP A 550 -19.62 5.82 -10.78
CA ASP A 550 -18.27 5.61 -10.27
C ASP A 550 -17.38 6.56 -11.09
N GLU A 551 -17.01 7.70 -10.51
CA GLU A 551 -15.91 8.50 -11.04
C GLU A 551 -14.68 7.59 -11.15
N VAL A 552 -14.19 7.39 -12.36
CA VAL A 552 -12.96 6.65 -12.64
C VAL A 552 -11.81 7.50 -12.11
N VAL A 553 -11.46 7.28 -10.84
CA VAL A 553 -10.22 7.80 -10.26
C VAL A 553 -9.08 7.21 -11.10
N GLY A 554 -8.37 8.06 -11.85
CA GLY A 554 -7.24 7.64 -12.67
C GLY A 554 -6.19 6.89 -11.84
N VAL A 555 -5.65 5.82 -12.42
CA VAL A 555 -4.65 4.92 -11.79
C VAL A 555 -3.25 5.56 -11.73
N SER A 556 -3.01 6.51 -12.64
CA SER A 556 -1.84 7.37 -12.67
C SER A 556 -2.25 8.82 -12.93
N GLY A 557 -1.39 9.76 -12.53
CA GLY A 557 -1.54 11.18 -12.85
C GLY A 557 -0.20 11.83 -13.17
N THR A 558 -0.23 12.96 -13.86
CA THR A 558 0.98 13.73 -14.19
C THR A 558 0.90 15.12 -13.57
N GLY A 559 2.01 15.57 -13.00
CA GLY A 559 2.16 16.87 -12.36
C GLY A 559 3.15 17.76 -13.08
N LYS A 560 2.96 19.08 -13.03
CA LYS A 560 3.92 20.04 -13.60
C LYS A 560 5.24 20.09 -12.83
N LEU A 561 5.20 19.78 -11.53
CA LEU A 561 6.39 19.81 -10.67
C LEU A 561 7.47 18.80 -11.08
N LEU A 562 7.08 17.68 -11.69
CA LEU A 562 7.97 16.64 -12.18
C LEU A 562 7.91 16.55 -13.71
N GLU A 563 7.68 17.68 -14.40
CA GLU A 563 7.76 17.77 -15.87
C GLU A 563 6.92 16.70 -16.60
N HIS A 564 5.72 16.44 -16.07
CA HIS A 564 4.77 15.44 -16.60
C HIS A 564 5.21 13.97 -16.50
N VAL A 565 6.19 13.66 -15.64
CA VAL A 565 6.48 12.27 -15.25
C VAL A 565 5.23 11.62 -14.64
N PRO A 566 4.87 10.39 -15.06
CA PRO A 566 3.75 9.64 -14.47
C PRO A 566 3.99 9.33 -12.98
N ILE A 567 2.99 9.64 -12.16
CA ILE A 567 2.97 9.37 -10.72
C ILE A 567 1.90 8.31 -10.46
N PHE A 568 2.25 7.31 -9.68
CA PHE A 568 1.42 6.17 -9.30
C PHE A 568 1.32 6.10 -7.76
N ARG A 569 0.26 5.48 -7.24
CA ARG A 569 0.12 5.18 -5.81
C ARG A 569 -0.26 3.74 -5.53
N LEU A 570 0.35 3.13 -4.51
CA LEU A 570 0.07 1.75 -4.10
C LEU A 570 0.13 1.60 -2.57
N HIS A 571 -1.02 1.33 -1.94
CA HIS A 571 -1.13 1.07 -0.50
C HIS A 571 -2.34 0.19 -0.17
N GLY A 572 -2.50 -0.17 1.10
CA GLY A 572 -3.47 -1.17 1.58
C GLY A 572 -4.93 -0.77 1.43
N ASP A 573 -5.24 0.52 1.51
CA ASP A 573 -6.62 1.03 1.47
C ASP A 573 -7.20 1.10 0.05
N LEU A 574 -6.35 0.96 -0.98
CA LEU A 574 -6.80 0.89 -2.37
C LEU A 574 -7.50 -0.45 -2.64
N GLY A 575 -8.61 -0.40 -3.39
CA GLY A 575 -9.30 -1.59 -3.85
C GLY A 575 -8.39 -2.49 -4.71
N GLN A 576 -8.59 -3.81 -4.62
CA GLN A 576 -7.74 -4.80 -5.32
C GLN A 576 -7.59 -4.52 -6.82
N ALA A 577 -8.66 -4.12 -7.50
CA ALA A 577 -8.65 -3.84 -8.93
C ALA A 577 -7.67 -2.70 -9.25
N ILE A 578 -7.73 -1.60 -8.49
CA ILE A 578 -6.83 -0.45 -8.63
C ILE A 578 -5.39 -0.89 -8.37
N ARG A 579 -5.13 -1.60 -7.26
CA ARG A 579 -3.76 -2.08 -6.94
C ARG A 579 -3.15 -2.93 -8.05
N SER A 580 -3.96 -3.84 -8.60
CA SER A 580 -3.53 -4.75 -9.67
C SER A 580 -3.25 -3.97 -10.97
N GLN A 581 -4.10 -2.98 -11.28
CA GLN A 581 -3.91 -2.12 -12.44
C GLN A 581 -2.68 -1.20 -12.28
N THR A 582 -2.51 -0.54 -11.13
CA THR A 582 -1.32 0.28 -10.83
C THR A 582 -0.05 -0.53 -10.98
N TYR A 583 -0.03 -1.75 -10.45
CA TYR A 583 1.12 -2.64 -10.55
C TYR A 583 1.45 -2.98 -12.00
N GLN A 584 0.45 -3.29 -12.82
CA GLN A 584 0.63 -3.58 -14.24
C GLN A 584 1.14 -2.36 -15.01
N GLU A 585 0.50 -1.19 -14.83
CA GLU A 585 0.88 0.03 -15.52
C GLU A 585 2.29 0.50 -15.14
N PHE A 586 2.65 0.50 -13.85
CA PHE A 586 3.99 0.88 -13.40
C PHE A 586 5.06 -0.16 -13.83
N GLY A 587 4.71 -1.45 -13.81
CA GLY A 587 5.58 -2.51 -14.29
C GLY A 587 5.96 -2.33 -15.77
N GLN A 588 5.01 -1.92 -16.61
CA GLN A 588 5.20 -1.71 -18.06
C GLN A 588 5.73 -0.33 -18.43
N ALA A 589 5.58 0.67 -17.56
CA ALA A 589 6.10 2.02 -17.78
C ALA A 589 7.62 1.99 -18.05
N GLN A 590 8.15 2.97 -18.78
CA GLN A 590 9.61 3.15 -18.95
C GLN A 590 10.18 4.16 -17.96
N SER A 591 9.33 5.02 -17.42
CA SER A 591 9.66 6.12 -16.52
C SER A 591 8.45 6.41 -15.64
N GLY A 592 8.68 6.74 -14.36
CA GLY A 592 7.59 7.07 -13.44
C GLY A 592 7.99 7.01 -11.97
N VAL A 593 7.16 7.61 -11.12
CA VAL A 593 7.31 7.61 -9.66
C VAL A 593 6.17 6.81 -9.03
N LEU A 594 6.49 5.76 -8.27
CA LEU A 594 5.51 5.03 -7.46
C LEU A 594 5.62 5.47 -6.00
N LEU A 595 4.56 6.08 -5.47
CA LEU A 595 4.41 6.39 -4.05
C LEU A 595 3.72 5.21 -3.36
N CYS A 596 4.30 4.64 -2.31
CA CYS A 596 3.75 3.43 -1.69
C CYS A 596 4.06 3.28 -0.21
N THR A 597 3.33 2.37 0.43
CA THR A 597 3.69 1.83 1.76
C THR A 597 4.36 0.46 1.60
N ASP A 598 4.65 -0.22 2.72
CA ASP A 598 5.30 -1.54 2.73
C ASP A 598 4.52 -2.67 2.04
N VAL A 599 3.29 -2.39 1.57
CA VAL A 599 2.59 -3.27 0.61
C VAL A 599 3.44 -3.53 -0.63
N ALA A 600 4.27 -2.56 -1.04
CA ALA A 600 5.17 -2.70 -2.19
C ALA A 600 6.60 -3.14 -1.83
N ALA A 601 6.94 -3.23 -0.54
CA ALA A 601 8.32 -3.50 -0.10
C ALA A 601 8.71 -4.98 -0.29
N ARG A 602 7.76 -5.92 -0.19
CA ARG A 602 8.03 -7.36 -0.20
C ARG A 602 7.30 -8.08 -1.33
N GLY A 603 7.90 -9.12 -1.90
CA GLY A 603 7.28 -9.97 -2.92
C GLY A 603 7.10 -9.37 -4.32
N LEU A 604 6.77 -8.08 -4.46
CA LEU A 604 6.49 -7.47 -5.77
C LEU A 604 7.71 -7.36 -6.69
N ASP A 605 7.61 -7.89 -7.90
CA ASP A 605 8.61 -7.75 -8.95
C ASP A 605 8.28 -6.59 -9.88
N LEU A 606 8.83 -5.43 -9.53
CA LEU A 606 8.80 -4.24 -10.35
C LEU A 606 10.12 -4.19 -11.12
N PRO A 607 10.12 -4.52 -12.42
CA PRO A 607 11.34 -4.55 -13.20
C PRO A 607 11.89 -3.15 -13.40
N ASP A 608 13.21 -3.05 -13.45
CA ASP A 608 13.96 -1.85 -13.86
C ASP A 608 13.76 -0.63 -12.97
N VAL A 609 13.53 -0.83 -11.67
CA VAL A 609 13.54 0.26 -10.71
C VAL A 609 14.96 0.77 -10.53
N ASN A 610 15.20 2.04 -10.86
CA ASN A 610 16.54 2.64 -10.78
C ASN A 610 16.86 3.15 -9.38
N ARG A 611 15.86 3.69 -8.67
CA ARG A 611 16.06 4.33 -7.38
C ARG A 611 14.94 4.06 -6.40
N ILE A 612 15.32 3.78 -5.15
CA ILE A 612 14.44 3.71 -3.99
C ILE A 612 14.67 4.93 -3.12
N ILE A 613 13.59 5.58 -2.70
CA ILE A 613 13.61 6.67 -1.73
C ILE A 613 12.78 6.22 -0.54
N GLN A 614 13.41 6.05 0.62
CA GLN A 614 12.72 5.80 1.88
C GLN A 614 12.50 7.15 2.52
N TYR A 615 11.35 7.77 2.24
CA TYR A 615 11.03 9.09 2.75
C TYR A 615 10.85 9.03 4.26
N ASP A 616 10.13 8.04 4.75
CA ASP A 616 10.09 7.71 6.18
C ASP A 616 10.92 6.46 6.46
N ALA A 617 11.64 6.46 7.58
CA ALA A 617 12.34 5.27 8.05
C ALA A 617 11.33 4.12 8.25
N PRO A 618 11.70 2.88 7.87
CA PRO A 618 10.86 1.72 8.12
C PRO A 618 10.72 1.47 9.62
N SER A 619 9.57 0.94 10.04
CA SER A 619 9.30 0.64 11.45
C SER A 619 10.08 -0.56 12.01
N ASP A 620 10.69 -1.35 11.12
CA ASP A 620 11.53 -2.50 11.42
C ASP A 620 12.66 -2.54 10.38
N LEU A 621 13.88 -2.79 10.84
CA LEU A 621 15.05 -2.97 10.00
C LEU A 621 14.85 -3.98 8.85
N LYS A 622 14.03 -5.02 9.04
CA LYS A 622 13.73 -6.00 7.98
C LYS A 622 13.11 -5.33 6.76
N ASP A 623 12.19 -4.40 7.00
CA ASP A 623 11.52 -3.67 5.92
C ASP A 623 12.49 -2.76 5.17
N TYR A 624 13.53 -2.24 5.83
CA TYR A 624 14.62 -1.53 5.14
C TYR A 624 15.22 -2.39 4.02
N VAL A 625 15.64 -3.60 4.34
CA VAL A 625 16.32 -4.52 3.40
C VAL A 625 15.40 -4.90 2.24
N HIS A 626 14.11 -5.13 2.52
CA HIS A 626 13.15 -5.45 1.48
C HIS A 626 12.81 -4.26 0.57
N ARG A 627 12.70 -3.04 1.13
CA ARG A 627 12.49 -1.79 0.39
C ARG A 627 13.65 -1.55 -0.57
N VAL A 628 14.90 -1.58 -0.08
CA VAL A 628 16.07 -1.38 -0.94
C VAL A 628 16.26 -2.53 -1.94
N GLY A 629 15.82 -3.72 -1.58
CA GLY A 629 15.74 -4.90 -2.46
C GLY A 629 14.75 -4.80 -3.63
N ARG A 630 14.03 -3.68 -3.79
CA ARG A 630 13.22 -3.40 -4.98
C ARG A 630 14.06 -2.90 -6.17
N THR A 631 15.27 -2.40 -5.94
CA THR A 631 16.24 -2.08 -6.99
C THR A 631 17.41 -3.08 -6.96
N ALA A 632 18.43 -2.86 -7.81
CA ALA A 632 19.64 -3.70 -7.89
C ALA A 632 19.35 -5.20 -8.10
N ARG A 633 18.44 -5.51 -9.02
CA ARG A 633 17.98 -6.89 -9.29
C ARG A 633 18.66 -7.51 -10.50
N LEU A 634 18.87 -8.83 -10.47
CA LEU A 634 19.40 -9.60 -11.58
C LEU A 634 20.68 -8.98 -12.19
N GLY A 635 21.60 -8.55 -11.33
CA GLY A 635 22.87 -7.96 -11.73
C GLY A 635 22.84 -6.48 -12.13
N LYS A 636 21.66 -5.85 -12.25
CA LYS A 636 21.57 -4.40 -12.52
C LYS A 636 22.02 -3.59 -11.30
N ALA A 637 22.55 -2.40 -11.55
CA ALA A 637 22.84 -1.41 -10.51
C ALA A 637 21.55 -0.79 -9.96
N GLY A 638 21.63 -0.22 -8.76
CA GLY A 638 20.49 0.45 -8.12
C GLY A 638 20.94 1.38 -7.02
N GLU A 639 20.16 2.42 -6.77
CA GLU A 639 20.40 3.38 -5.70
C GLU A 639 19.26 3.36 -4.67
N ALA A 640 19.59 3.44 -3.38
CA ALA A 640 18.62 3.57 -2.31
C ALA A 640 18.99 4.73 -1.38
N SER A 641 18.10 5.70 -1.23
CA SER A 641 18.29 6.88 -0.38
C SER A 641 17.34 6.84 0.82
N LEU A 642 17.86 6.93 2.04
CA LEU A 642 17.09 7.00 3.28
C LEU A 642 17.07 8.44 3.81
N PHE A 643 15.88 8.97 4.09
CA PHE A 643 15.72 10.25 4.76
C PHE A 643 15.69 10.02 6.27
N LEU A 644 16.59 10.69 7.00
CA LEU A 644 16.57 10.72 8.46
C LEU A 644 16.50 12.17 8.93
N LEU A 645 15.80 12.41 10.04
CA LEU A 645 15.95 13.65 10.79
C LEU A 645 17.34 13.68 11.46
N PRO A 646 17.89 14.86 11.76
CA PRO A 646 19.15 14.95 12.52
C PRO A 646 19.08 14.26 13.89
N SER A 647 17.90 14.21 14.52
CA SER A 647 17.66 13.47 15.76
C SER A 647 17.62 11.94 15.61
N GLU A 648 17.58 11.44 14.37
CA GLU A 648 17.49 10.01 14.04
C GLU A 648 18.83 9.44 13.54
N MET A 649 19.90 10.24 13.60
CA MET A 649 21.22 9.89 13.06
C MET A 649 21.78 8.57 13.61
N GLU A 650 21.51 8.27 14.89
CA GLU A 650 21.88 7.01 15.57
C GLU A 650 21.35 5.75 14.84
N TYR A 651 20.34 5.87 13.98
CA TYR A 651 19.84 4.73 13.18
C TYR A 651 20.90 4.21 12.20
N LEU A 652 21.87 5.05 11.79
CA LEU A 652 22.98 4.61 10.95
C LEU A 652 23.88 3.60 11.67
N ASP A 653 24.01 3.69 12.99
CA ASP A 653 24.82 2.75 13.75
C ASP A 653 24.14 1.38 13.83
N ILE A 654 22.80 1.33 13.88
CA ILE A 654 22.01 0.09 13.75
C ILE A 654 22.21 -0.54 12.37
N LEU A 655 22.17 0.26 11.29
CA LEU A 655 22.43 -0.24 9.94
C LEU A 655 23.86 -0.81 9.84
N LYS A 656 24.86 -0.09 10.36
CA LYS A 656 26.27 -0.53 10.36
C LYS A 656 26.49 -1.83 11.13
N ALA A 657 25.84 -1.99 12.28
CA ALA A 657 25.90 -3.23 13.07
C ALA A 657 25.44 -4.45 12.25
N GLN A 658 24.57 -4.24 11.27
CA GLN A 658 24.00 -5.27 10.40
C GLN A 658 24.70 -5.34 9.04
N ASP A 659 25.89 -4.76 8.92
CA ASP A 659 26.71 -4.70 7.70
C ASP A 659 26.05 -3.94 6.53
N LEU A 660 25.12 -3.04 6.87
CA LEU A 660 24.44 -2.15 5.93
C LEU A 660 25.10 -0.76 5.98
N HIS A 661 25.94 -0.49 4.99
CA HIS A 661 26.71 0.76 4.91
C HIS A 661 26.00 1.78 4.02
N ALA A 662 25.48 2.86 4.61
CA ALA A 662 24.87 3.97 3.89
C ALA A 662 25.74 5.23 3.96
N SER A 663 26.15 5.78 2.82
CA SER A 663 26.96 7.00 2.76
C SER A 663 26.09 8.24 3.00
N ILE A 664 26.52 9.16 3.85
CA ILE A 664 25.77 10.40 4.14
C ILE A 664 25.94 11.40 2.99
N ILE A 665 24.82 11.96 2.52
CA ILE A 665 24.76 13.07 1.56
C ILE A 665 24.19 14.30 2.28
N PRO A 666 24.88 15.45 2.24
CA PRO A 666 24.35 16.70 2.77
C PRO A 666 23.07 17.13 2.06
N VAL A 667 22.11 17.67 2.81
CA VAL A 667 20.82 18.14 2.26
C VAL A 667 21.03 19.25 1.22
N GLU A 668 22.06 20.07 1.41
CA GLU A 668 22.42 21.17 0.52
C GLU A 668 22.81 20.66 -0.88
N THR A 669 23.51 19.53 -0.96
CA THR A 669 23.85 18.87 -2.23
C THR A 669 22.60 18.41 -2.97
N VAL A 670 21.58 17.96 -2.26
CA VAL A 670 20.30 17.56 -2.86
C VAL A 670 19.52 18.80 -3.32
N LEU A 671 19.40 19.82 -2.46
CA LEU A 671 18.67 21.06 -2.75
C LEU A 671 19.30 21.88 -3.89
N ALA A 672 20.60 21.76 -4.13
CA ALA A 672 21.28 22.39 -5.26
C ALA A 672 20.65 22.02 -6.62
N HIS A 673 19.99 20.86 -6.73
CA HIS A 673 19.27 20.46 -7.95
C HIS A 673 18.02 21.30 -8.25
N LEU A 674 17.56 22.13 -7.30
CA LEU A 674 16.49 23.10 -7.55
C LEU A 674 16.99 24.36 -8.27
N THR A 675 18.31 24.58 -8.31
CA THR A 675 18.88 25.80 -8.88
C THR A 675 18.89 25.77 -10.41
N THR A 676 18.54 26.91 -11.01
CA THR A 676 18.54 27.11 -12.46
C THR A 676 19.90 27.51 -13.01
N HIS A 677 20.95 27.61 -12.20
CA HIS A 677 22.33 27.96 -12.60
C HIS A 677 23.31 27.05 -11.86
N ALA A 678 24.17 26.34 -12.61
CA ALA A 678 25.08 25.32 -12.07
C ALA A 678 26.12 25.86 -11.06
N ASN A 679 26.33 27.18 -11.00
CA ASN A 679 27.26 27.86 -10.09
C ASN A 679 26.54 28.66 -8.99
N SER A 680 25.22 28.56 -8.87
CA SER A 680 24.46 29.21 -7.80
C SER A 680 24.67 28.44 -6.49
N GLN A 681 25.30 29.06 -5.50
CA GLN A 681 25.26 28.58 -4.11
C GLN A 681 23.91 28.88 -3.43
N ASP A 682 23.02 29.64 -4.07
CA ASP A 682 21.70 29.97 -3.52
C ASP A 682 20.69 28.87 -3.86
N TYR A 683 20.71 27.80 -3.07
CA TYR A 683 19.66 26.78 -3.05
C TYR A 683 18.48 27.16 -2.15
N GLN A 684 18.62 28.20 -1.32
CA GLN A 684 17.63 28.55 -0.30
C GLN A 684 16.43 29.24 -0.91
N THR A 685 16.64 30.19 -1.82
CA THR A 685 15.55 30.91 -2.48
C THR A 685 14.64 29.97 -3.28
N PRO A 686 15.15 29.12 -4.19
CA PRO A 686 14.30 28.18 -4.94
C PRO A 686 13.57 27.17 -4.04
N ALA A 687 14.19 26.73 -2.95
CA ALA A 687 13.55 25.85 -1.98
C ALA A 687 12.40 26.54 -1.25
N GLN A 688 12.58 27.80 -0.83
CA GLN A 688 11.54 28.58 -0.17
C GLN A 688 10.37 28.87 -1.12
N GLU A 689 10.64 29.23 -2.37
CA GLU A 689 9.61 29.43 -3.40
C GLU A 689 8.81 28.15 -3.66
N LEU A 690 9.50 27.00 -3.76
CA LEU A 690 8.85 25.72 -3.93
C LEU A 690 7.93 25.38 -2.75
N GLN A 691 8.40 25.56 -1.50
CA GLN A 691 7.57 25.35 -0.33
C GLN A 691 6.35 26.27 -0.33
N ASN A 692 6.53 27.56 -0.64
CA ASN A 692 5.43 28.52 -0.70
C ASN A 692 4.37 28.11 -1.72
N MET A 693 4.79 27.60 -2.88
CA MET A 693 3.89 27.07 -3.90
C MET A 693 3.09 25.86 -3.38
N LEU A 694 3.75 24.93 -2.69
CA LEU A 694 3.09 23.74 -2.11
C LEU A 694 2.10 24.13 -1.01
N GLU A 695 2.48 25.04 -0.11
CA GLU A 695 1.60 25.54 0.94
C GLU A 695 0.37 26.26 0.35
N GLN A 696 0.57 27.09 -0.67
CA GLN A 696 -0.54 27.73 -1.38
C GLN A 696 -1.44 26.71 -2.07
N CYS A 697 -0.88 25.64 -2.63
CA CYS A 697 -1.65 24.54 -3.20
C CYS A 697 -2.59 23.96 -2.13
N VAL A 698 -2.06 23.55 -0.97
CA VAL A 698 -2.87 22.95 0.11
C VAL A 698 -3.89 23.93 0.69
N LEU A 699 -3.53 25.20 0.88
CA LEU A 699 -4.43 26.22 1.44
C LEU A 699 -5.64 26.54 0.54
N ARG A 700 -5.51 26.37 -0.78
CA ARG A 700 -6.57 26.69 -1.75
C ARG A 700 -7.71 25.67 -1.77
N SER A 701 -7.58 24.52 -1.11
CA SER A 701 -8.61 23.48 -1.10
C SER A 701 -8.81 22.94 0.31
N SER A 702 -10.04 23.05 0.81
CA SER A 702 -10.43 22.50 2.10
C SER A 702 -10.23 20.98 2.15
N GLU A 703 -10.48 20.29 1.04
CA GLU A 703 -10.23 18.85 0.87
C GLU A 703 -8.74 18.51 1.02
N ARG A 704 -7.85 19.19 0.26
CA ARG A 704 -6.40 18.99 0.37
C ARG A 704 -5.86 19.33 1.75
N MET A 705 -6.38 20.39 2.37
CA MET A 705 -6.03 20.73 3.75
C MET A 705 -6.46 19.65 4.75
N ASN A 706 -7.65 19.06 4.58
CA ASN A 706 -8.08 17.93 5.41
C ASN A 706 -7.24 16.68 5.18
N LEU A 707 -6.87 16.40 3.93
CA LEU A 707 -5.97 15.31 3.57
C LEU A 707 -4.59 15.51 4.20
N ALA A 708 -4.03 16.73 4.16
CA ALA A 708 -2.77 17.09 4.82
C ALA A 708 -2.81 16.88 6.34
N ARG A 709 -3.90 17.30 7.01
CA ARG A 709 -4.09 17.10 8.45
C ARG A 709 -4.20 15.63 8.82
N LYS A 710 -4.98 14.86 8.06
CA LYS A 710 -5.15 13.42 8.27
C LYS A 710 -3.81 12.70 8.09
N SER A 711 -3.12 13.02 7.01
CA SER A 711 -1.79 12.52 6.66
C SER A 711 -0.76 12.78 7.75
N TYR A 712 -0.69 14.03 8.23
CA TYR A 712 0.19 14.42 9.34
C TYR A 712 -0.04 13.58 10.60
N TRP A 713 -1.28 13.44 11.06
CA TRP A 713 -1.58 12.68 12.27
C TRP A 713 -1.37 11.18 12.09
N SER A 714 -1.66 10.64 10.90
CA SER A 714 -1.35 9.24 10.57
C SER A 714 0.15 8.98 10.55
N SER A 715 0.97 9.89 10.03
CA SER A 715 2.43 9.76 10.08
C SER A 715 2.99 9.91 11.48
N VAL A 716 2.46 10.84 12.29
CA VAL A 716 2.83 10.97 13.71
C VAL A 716 2.50 9.67 14.47
N ARG A 717 1.35 9.04 14.19
CA ARG A 717 1.00 7.74 14.79
C ARG A 717 1.91 6.62 14.30
N ALA A 718 2.20 6.55 13.00
CA ALA A 718 3.14 5.56 12.47
C ALA A 718 4.56 5.74 13.04
N TYR A 719 4.96 6.98 13.33
CA TYR A 719 6.24 7.26 13.97
C TYR A 719 6.38 6.60 15.35
N THR A 720 5.28 6.42 16.10
CA THR A 720 5.33 5.80 17.43
C THR A 720 5.32 4.27 17.40
N THR A 721 5.18 3.65 16.22
CA THR A 721 5.11 2.19 16.06
C THR A 721 6.47 1.55 15.77
N HIS A 722 7.57 2.29 15.78
CA HIS A 722 8.92 1.72 15.65
C HIS A 722 9.18 0.65 16.72
N SER A 723 10.04 -0.31 16.37
CA SER A 723 10.39 -1.43 17.23
C SER A 723 10.92 -0.96 18.59
N ALA A 724 10.74 -1.79 19.64
CA ALA A 724 11.18 -1.44 20.99
C ALA A 724 12.68 -1.11 21.06
N ALA A 725 13.50 -1.81 20.27
CA ALA A 725 14.94 -1.57 20.15
C ALA A 725 15.26 -0.17 19.61
N GLU A 726 14.45 0.37 18.69
CA GLU A 726 14.70 1.64 18.00
C GLU A 726 13.96 2.84 18.62
N LYS A 727 13.08 2.61 19.60
CA LYS A 727 12.26 3.66 20.25
C LYS A 727 13.07 4.77 20.92
N HIS A 728 14.32 4.49 21.32
CA HIS A 728 15.21 5.51 21.87
C HIS A 728 15.64 6.53 20.79
N ILE A 729 15.66 6.11 19.52
CA ILE A 729 15.94 6.95 18.34
C ILE A 729 14.63 7.62 17.89
N PHE A 730 13.63 6.82 17.52
CA PHE A 730 12.34 7.29 17.00
C PHE A 730 11.33 7.60 18.11
N HIS A 731 11.69 8.55 18.98
CA HIS A 731 10.82 8.96 20.08
C HIS A 731 10.02 10.22 19.74
N ILE A 732 8.70 10.19 19.96
CA ILE A 732 7.81 11.34 19.62
C ILE A 732 8.24 12.66 20.29
N LYS A 733 8.81 12.60 21.50
CA LYS A 733 9.35 13.79 22.20
C LYS A 733 10.55 14.43 21.50
N LYS A 734 11.29 13.69 20.67
CA LYS A 734 12.38 14.22 19.84
C LYS A 734 11.86 14.83 18.54
N LEU A 735 10.61 14.57 18.16
CA LEU A 735 9.99 15.09 16.94
C LEU A 735 9.34 16.47 17.19
N HIS A 736 9.86 17.51 16.55
CA HIS A 736 9.25 18.85 16.62
C HIS A 736 8.00 18.94 15.73
N LEU A 737 6.83 18.68 16.30
CA LEU A 737 5.52 18.66 15.64
C LEU A 737 5.25 19.88 14.74
N GLY A 738 5.57 21.09 15.21
CA GLY A 738 5.42 22.33 14.43
C GLY A 738 6.30 22.40 13.17
N HIS A 739 7.49 21.80 13.21
CA HIS A 739 8.42 21.80 12.08
C HIS A 739 8.08 20.65 11.13
N TYR A 740 7.62 19.53 11.68
CA TYR A 740 7.16 18.39 10.91
C TYR A 740 5.90 18.71 10.09
N ALA A 741 5.03 19.61 10.57
CA ALA A 741 3.87 20.10 9.82
C ALA A 741 4.25 20.69 8.43
N LYS A 742 5.44 21.29 8.31
CA LYS A 742 5.95 21.82 7.03
C LYS A 742 6.21 20.72 6.01
N SER A 743 6.52 19.49 6.45
CA SER A 743 6.65 18.31 5.57
C SER A 743 5.34 17.93 4.88
N PHE A 744 4.20 18.45 5.36
CA PHE A 744 2.86 18.26 4.77
C PHE A 744 2.32 19.57 4.16
N ALA A 745 3.21 20.50 3.80
CA ALA A 745 2.86 21.81 3.25
C ALA A 745 1.85 22.60 4.13
N MET A 746 1.88 22.39 5.44
CA MET A 746 1.11 23.16 6.40
C MET A 746 1.97 24.26 7.03
N ARG A 747 1.38 25.45 7.19
CA ARG A 747 2.04 26.60 7.84
C ARG A 747 2.20 26.43 9.34
N GLU A 748 1.24 25.76 9.97
CA GLU A 748 1.17 25.53 11.41
C GLU A 748 0.77 24.07 11.67
N ALA A 749 1.19 23.53 12.82
CA ALA A 749 0.74 22.20 13.23
C ALA A 749 -0.76 22.22 13.50
N PRO A 750 -1.53 21.24 12.98
CA PRO A 750 -2.94 21.18 13.26
C PRO A 750 -3.21 20.86 14.73
N SER A 751 -4.22 21.52 15.30
CA SER A 751 -4.80 21.12 16.59
C SER A 751 -5.44 19.73 16.48
N ASP A 752 -5.58 19.03 17.61
CA ASP A 752 -6.07 17.65 17.67
C ASP A 752 -7.33 17.41 16.81
N MET A 753 -7.32 16.30 16.08
CA MET A 753 -8.36 15.92 15.10
C MET A 753 -9.76 15.65 15.72
N ASN A 754 -9.89 15.71 17.05
CA ASN A 754 -11.13 15.41 17.79
C ASN A 754 -12.11 16.58 17.92
N GLU A 755 -11.75 17.80 17.51
CA GLU A 755 -12.65 18.95 17.65
C GLU A 755 -13.93 18.85 16.79
N THR A 756 -13.87 18.24 15.60
CA THR A 756 -15.02 18.06 14.70
C THR A 756 -16.05 17.07 15.25
N ASN A 757 -15.62 16.03 15.97
CA ASN A 757 -16.53 15.10 16.64
C ASN A 757 -17.12 15.69 17.93
N SER A 758 -16.35 16.49 18.67
CA SER A 758 -16.80 17.09 19.94
C SER A 758 -17.92 18.13 19.74
N LYS A 759 -17.90 18.91 18.65
CA LYS A 759 -18.97 19.88 18.33
C LYS A 759 -20.29 19.18 17.96
N THR A 760 -20.21 18.00 17.34
CA THR A 760 -21.38 17.18 16.96
C THR A 760 -21.97 16.46 18.18
N GLN A 761 -21.15 16.04 19.14
CA GLN A 761 -21.60 15.51 20.43
C GLN A 761 -22.21 16.60 21.33
N LYS A 762 -21.59 17.79 21.44
CA LYS A 762 -22.14 18.91 22.21
C LYS A 762 -23.50 19.38 21.66
N LYS A 763 -23.69 19.43 20.34
CA LYS A 763 -25.00 19.72 19.72
C LYS A 763 -26.07 18.66 20.00
N ARG A 764 -25.69 17.38 20.19
CA ARG A 764 -26.61 16.30 20.57
C ARG A 764 -26.94 16.30 22.06
N GLN A 765 -26.00 16.70 22.91
CA GLN A 765 -26.20 16.78 24.36
C GLN A 765 -27.07 17.99 24.74
N GLN A 766 -26.85 19.16 24.13
CA GLN A 766 -27.69 20.34 24.32
C GLN A 766 -29.14 20.17 23.82
N LYS A 767 -29.38 19.22 22.90
CA LYS A 767 -30.72 18.90 22.40
C LYS A 767 -31.46 17.89 23.30
N ASN A 768 -30.73 17.12 24.11
CA ASN A 768 -31.30 16.17 25.07
C ASN A 768 -31.63 16.82 26.43
N ASP A 769 -30.97 17.92 26.80
CA ASP A 769 -31.24 18.65 28.06
C ASP A 769 -32.48 19.57 28.00
N ARG A 770 -33.21 19.61 26.87
CA ARG A 770 -34.42 20.45 26.67
C ARG A 770 -35.75 19.70 26.78
N LEU A 771 -35.76 18.46 27.28
CA LEU A 771 -36.99 17.68 27.47
C LEU A 771 -37.23 17.42 28.96
N PRO A 772 -38.34 17.92 29.56
CA PRO A 772 -38.65 17.65 30.94
C PRO A 772 -39.39 16.31 31.10
N GLY A 773 -38.93 15.50 32.06
CA GLY A 773 -39.73 14.50 32.76
C GLY A 773 -39.81 13.09 32.16
N MET A 774 -39.10 12.13 32.76
CA MET A 774 -39.71 10.95 33.39
C MET A 774 -38.63 10.11 34.09
N ASN A 775 -38.70 10.06 35.42
CA ASN A 775 -38.03 9.06 36.25
C ASN A 775 -38.69 7.70 36.04
N THR A 776 -37.91 6.62 35.98
CA THR A 776 -38.19 5.37 36.72
C THR A 776 -37.02 4.37 36.66
N SER A 777 -36.50 4.08 37.86
CA SER A 777 -35.97 2.81 38.40
C SER A 777 -35.05 1.88 37.59
N ASN A 778 -33.84 1.71 38.15
CA ASN A 778 -33.14 0.45 38.47
C ASN A 778 -33.53 -0.83 37.70
N ASN A 779 -32.56 -1.41 36.97
CA ASN A 779 -32.13 -2.78 37.33
C ASN A 779 -30.69 -3.08 36.91
N ARG A 780 -29.92 -3.57 37.89
CA ARG A 780 -28.54 -4.05 37.80
C ARG A 780 -28.57 -5.52 37.41
N THR A 781 -27.98 -5.92 36.29
CA THR A 781 -27.46 -7.28 36.11
C THR A 781 -26.10 -7.26 35.41
N LYS A 782 -25.11 -7.72 36.18
CA LYS A 782 -23.74 -8.03 35.74
C LYS A 782 -23.78 -9.10 34.64
N ARG A 783 -23.10 -8.85 33.53
CA ARG A 783 -22.39 -9.90 32.78
C ARG A 783 -20.95 -9.45 32.51
N LYS A 784 -20.03 -10.27 33.01
CA LYS A 784 -18.58 -10.21 32.85
C LYS A 784 -18.18 -10.83 31.50
N TYR A 785 -16.99 -10.44 31.05
CA TYR A 785 -16.17 -10.95 29.94
C TYR A 785 -16.41 -10.34 28.55
N ASP A 786 -15.60 -9.32 28.26
CA ASP A 786 -15.08 -9.05 26.92
C ASP A 786 -13.56 -8.79 27.04
N GLN A 787 -12.76 -9.73 26.52
CA GLN A 787 -11.30 -9.70 26.41
C GLN A 787 -10.87 -8.85 25.20
N ALA A 788 -11.24 -7.56 25.21
CA ALA A 788 -10.88 -6.63 24.13
C ALA A 788 -10.34 -5.28 24.63
N SER A 789 -10.07 -5.13 25.93
CA SER A 789 -9.66 -3.86 26.54
C SER A 789 -8.18 -3.76 26.93
N GLU A 790 -7.33 -4.75 26.62
CA GLU A 790 -5.91 -4.71 27.02
C GLU A 790 -5.00 -3.95 26.04
N PHE A 791 -5.53 -3.45 24.91
CA PHE A 791 -4.79 -2.61 23.94
C PHE A 791 -5.36 -1.19 23.76
N ALA A 792 -6.27 -0.75 24.63
CA ALA A 792 -6.71 0.63 24.64
C ALA A 792 -5.67 1.50 25.37
N ILE A 793 -4.63 1.95 24.65
CA ILE A 793 -3.75 3.00 25.16
C ILE A 793 -4.59 4.27 25.33
N SER A 794 -4.64 4.73 26.58
CA SER A 794 -5.32 5.93 27.03
C SER A 794 -4.85 7.16 26.26
N GLY A 795 -5.80 8.02 25.88
CA GLY A 795 -5.50 9.27 25.17
C GLY A 795 -4.54 10.19 25.93
N ALA A 796 -3.95 11.13 25.18
CA ALA A 796 -2.91 12.07 25.62
C ALA A 796 -3.25 12.92 26.87
N ALA A 797 -4.52 13.00 27.27
CA ALA A 797 -4.92 13.62 28.54
C ALA A 797 -4.34 12.90 29.78
N SER A 798 -3.97 11.62 29.66
CA SER A 798 -3.33 10.84 30.73
C SER A 798 -1.81 11.03 30.84
N MET A 799 -1.17 11.79 29.93
CA MET A 799 0.29 11.92 29.82
C MET A 799 0.84 13.29 30.30
N VAL A 800 0.03 14.09 30.99
CA VAL A 800 0.51 15.33 31.62
C VAL A 800 0.85 15.02 33.09
N GLY A 801 2.15 14.98 33.40
CA GLY A 801 2.62 14.88 34.78
C GLY A 801 2.14 16.04 35.67
N PRO A 802 2.10 15.87 37.00
CA PRO A 802 1.44 16.82 37.89
C PRO A 802 2.11 18.20 37.85
N ARG A 803 1.32 19.22 37.52
CA ARG A 803 1.70 20.64 37.64
C ARG A 803 1.75 21.04 39.12
N THR A 804 2.94 21.31 39.65
CA THR A 804 3.13 21.95 40.95
C THR A 804 2.53 23.37 40.94
N LYS A 805 1.50 23.59 41.75
CA LYS A 805 0.99 24.93 42.07
C LYS A 805 2.02 25.65 42.94
N ARG A 806 2.60 26.73 42.41
CA ARG A 806 3.36 27.72 43.18
C ARG A 806 2.33 28.56 43.96
N ASN A 807 2.14 28.27 45.24
CA ASN A 807 1.36 29.14 46.12
C ASN A 807 2.14 30.43 46.35
N ARG A 808 1.54 31.56 45.99
CA ARG A 808 1.88 32.87 46.56
C ARG A 808 1.27 32.94 47.96
N LYS A 809 2.13 32.99 48.98
CA LYS A 809 2.00 33.89 50.11
C LYS A 809 3.41 34.36 50.46
#